data_AF-A0A6P6Y002-F1
#
_entry.id   AF-A0A6P6Y002-F1
#
_cell.length_a   1.000
_cell.length_b   1.000
_cell.length_c   1.000
_cell.angle_alpha   90.00
_cell.angle_beta   90.00
_cell.angle_gamma   90.00
#
_symmetry.space_group_name_H-M   'P 1'
#
loop_
_entity.id
_entity.type
_entity.pdbx_description
1 polymer ?
#
loop_
_entity_poly.entity_id
_entity_poly.type
_entity_poly.pdbx_seq_one_letter_code
_entity_poly.pdbx_strand_id
1 'polypeptide(L)'
;MTFLRKFIRLQQQHKTLQWMKLPLMLSRCQYHGYTNEPTHPIPGRQPKSMTADEAVSAVKSGDHVFIHGAAATPRALVPALAEHGKKNKLKDVRIHHIHTEGAGEYNAPEFEGIFRSNSLFTGANSREAINAGRADFTPIFLGEIPKLFYQGIIKPDVAMVTVSPADEHGYHSLGTSCDVARAALMHSKYIIGQVNKFMPRTFGHSVVHQSHFDALVDGPLPMPDHAPKNLTDTEKKIGQLIAANLVEDGATMQMGIGAIPDAVLADLVNHKNLGIHSEMFSDGVVDLCNKGVITNSEKKLQVGRITASFLIGSKKLYEFVDNNPFIVMMGIDYVNDEFNIAQNPKVTAINSCIEVDILGQVCADSIGTRVYSGFGGQVDFLRGAAKGLDGKGKAILAMPSVTRKGESKISISLKPGNRMDSGNMVGDNRAPCRVLKFHEKFSSPSRRRPVGDTLKKQEEKQAKAQEAREKLLEKRAEKFKDIFKKVEEIKAQKEEQQIQLRLSMEMRLQKAGKKRQEQINKIVRKAHDEDEKVSEILFINSLGADTKKHEIFSKEKVHESRLQDLQEERQRKLEEKASKEKAFEERRKAIEAEKQARIEKLKEQRKLKVMKIQRQFQEKEKERLELAFQKELDRKSKISALNALHAAEKEELQKKILAKQEESKRRHEENMEQIRQKALELSVKKSSSTSDEALVCVPYDTVKMCALCKVIIKSEVYLFGHLRGKRHNDAIIKQNDGKIPSPEELENFNLKFIIDAQALGDGNDDYLKSFQDCDSEKLKQAKKKSKKLKQKLVNKAVDFEKTFNLEKDVQNSEIENISKESKQKLAKIIKDLGILSSLAKLLNLSSSDDFHEIAYGVNLKHDGTQFMLTLKVTQLCGTVSLLYGFLLHSGAPVREEKVPAIVPDHTLNVALEIIRFFNYLMLLDINLIQSILGSEGLSLQIRHICSYLIWYCSHHLNNSDLLNEVILLIGNFVVLNNDNQTLLQSGQRPTVVQQLCSLPFDYFSDNRLKQILFPTLIVCCFNNDDNLNILKQEMSTTMLSKFIDQEIMNSQLDQLENDRRQNNIIAKKWSLPIRFPKHKWIEAKTYFQRFK
;
A
#
# COMPACT_ATOMS: atom_id res chain seq x y z
N MET A 1 43.46 51.67 25.63
CA MET A 1 42.38 52.68 25.47
C MET A 1 41.71 52.69 24.10
N THR A 2 42.44 52.65 22.98
CA THR A 2 41.85 52.77 21.62
C THR A 2 40.91 51.60 21.25
N PHE A 3 41.20 50.39 21.72
CA PHE A 3 40.37 49.20 21.47
C PHE A 3 38.99 49.29 22.18
N LEU A 4 38.97 49.81 23.42
CA LEU A 4 37.74 50.01 24.20
C LEU A 4 36.78 51.00 23.51
N ARG A 5 37.31 52.09 22.94
CA ARG A 5 36.52 53.07 22.17
C ARG A 5 35.95 52.48 20.87
N LYS A 6 36.60 51.48 20.27
CA LYS A 6 36.11 50.79 19.06
C LYS A 6 34.98 49.79 19.40
N PHE A 7 35.08 49.11 20.54
CA PHE A 7 34.03 48.20 21.03
C PHE A 7 32.75 48.96 21.45
N ILE A 8 32.90 50.10 22.13
CA ILE A 8 31.75 50.94 22.54
C ILE A 8 31.00 51.54 21.33
N ARG A 9 31.71 51.95 20.26
CA ARG A 9 31.07 52.41 19.02
C ARG A 9 30.27 51.31 18.30
N LEU A 10 30.76 50.07 18.28
CA LEU A 10 30.03 48.94 17.70
C LEU A 10 28.77 48.55 18.50
N GLN A 11 28.76 48.70 19.84
CA GLN A 11 27.52 48.57 20.61
C GLN A 11 26.55 49.75 20.46
N GLN A 12 27.02 50.94 20.04
CA GLN A 12 26.13 52.10 19.82
C GLN A 12 25.41 52.06 18.46
N GLN A 13 25.94 51.36 17.44
CA GLN A 13 25.21 51.14 16.18
C GLN A 13 24.11 50.07 16.27
N HIS A 14 24.04 49.30 17.36
CA HIS A 14 22.91 48.41 17.66
C HIS A 14 21.81 49.08 18.53
N LYS A 15 21.89 50.40 18.77
CA LYS A 15 20.93 51.17 19.59
C LYS A 15 20.00 52.10 18.80
N THR A 16 19.75 51.80 17.53
CA THR A 16 18.66 52.39 16.70
C THR A 16 17.48 51.45 16.52
N LEU A 17 17.10 50.75 17.60
CA LEU A 17 15.78 50.11 17.76
C LEU A 17 15.29 50.30 19.20
N GLN A 18 15.36 51.55 19.65
CA GLN A 18 14.81 51.97 20.92
C GLN A 18 13.28 52.04 20.78
N TRP A 19 12.60 51.02 21.30
CA TRP A 19 11.37 51.18 22.09
C TRP A 19 10.38 52.26 21.59
N MET A 20 10.00 52.20 20.32
CA MET A 20 8.63 52.61 19.99
C MET A 20 7.72 51.64 20.75
N LYS A 21 7.06 52.18 21.76
CA LYS A 21 5.92 51.56 22.45
C LYS A 21 5.09 50.84 21.40
N LEU A 22 5.16 49.50 21.35
CA LEU A 22 4.07 48.75 20.77
C LEU A 22 2.86 49.14 21.64
N PRO A 23 1.82 49.79 21.10
CA PRO A 23 0.68 50.07 21.93
C PRO A 23 0.15 48.73 22.45
N LEU A 24 -0.49 48.77 23.61
CA LEU A 24 -1.61 47.87 23.88
C LEU A 24 -2.73 48.22 22.87
N MET A 25 -2.48 47.93 21.60
CA MET A 25 -3.49 47.71 20.59
C MET A 25 -4.20 46.42 21.02
N LEU A 26 -5.15 46.62 21.92
CA LEU A 26 -6.36 45.81 22.03
C LEU A 26 -7.19 45.98 20.73
N SER A 27 -6.55 45.82 19.58
CA SER A 27 -7.20 45.61 18.29
C SER A 27 -7.83 44.23 18.37
N ARG A 28 -9.17 44.20 18.43
CA ARG A 28 -10.01 43.01 18.55
C ARG A 28 -9.56 41.89 17.60
N CYS A 29 -8.72 40.97 18.07
CA CYS A 29 -8.29 39.81 17.31
C CYS A 29 -9.14 38.61 17.72
N GLN A 30 -10.39 38.56 17.24
CA GLN A 30 -11.34 37.48 17.52
C GLN A 30 -11.09 36.31 16.55
N TYR A 31 -10.19 35.39 16.90
CA TYR A 31 -9.72 34.31 16.00
C TYR A 31 -9.57 32.92 16.64
N HIS A 32 -10.52 32.53 17.49
CA HIS A 32 -10.56 31.24 18.22
C HIS A 32 -9.51 31.16 19.35
N GLY A 33 -9.96 31.14 20.60
CA GLY A 33 -9.18 31.56 21.77
C GLY A 33 -7.94 30.74 22.16
N TYR A 34 -7.69 29.59 21.53
CA TYR A 34 -6.40 28.86 21.58
C TYR A 34 -6.24 27.74 20.55
N THR A 35 -7.33 27.32 19.88
CA THR A 35 -7.33 26.23 18.90
C THR A 35 -8.37 26.47 17.80
N ASN A 36 -8.00 26.14 16.56
CA ASN A 36 -8.89 26.19 15.38
C ASN A 36 -9.53 24.82 15.10
N GLU A 37 -9.34 23.84 15.97
CA GLU A 37 -9.91 22.50 15.82
C GLU A 37 -11.43 22.52 16.05
N PRO A 38 -12.28 22.31 15.02
CA PRO A 38 -13.74 22.54 15.12
C PRO A 38 -14.45 21.61 16.11
N THR A 39 -13.84 20.47 16.46
CA THR A 39 -14.36 19.56 17.49
C THR A 39 -14.05 20.02 18.92
N HIS A 40 -13.21 21.04 19.13
CA HIS A 40 -12.87 21.48 20.49
C HIS A 40 -13.82 22.57 21.00
N PRO A 41 -14.53 22.40 22.13
CA PRO A 41 -15.43 23.43 22.66
C PRO A 41 -14.67 24.64 23.23
N ILE A 42 -14.92 25.83 22.70
CA ILE A 42 -14.30 27.08 23.16
C ILE A 42 -15.08 27.63 24.37
N PRO A 43 -14.49 27.68 25.59
CA PRO A 43 -15.19 28.15 26.77
C PRO A 43 -15.66 29.60 26.64
N GLY A 44 -16.92 29.86 26.99
CA GLY A 44 -17.49 31.21 27.00
C GLY A 44 -17.85 31.81 25.63
N ARG A 45 -17.65 31.11 24.51
CA ARG A 45 -18.13 31.52 23.18
C ARG A 45 -19.42 30.79 22.84
N GLN A 46 -20.44 31.54 22.44
CA GLN A 46 -21.71 31.04 21.92
C GLN A 46 -22.03 31.74 20.60
N PRO A 47 -22.68 31.06 19.64
CA PRO A 47 -23.09 31.68 18.38
C PRO A 47 -24.28 32.62 18.60
N LYS A 48 -24.43 33.58 17.69
CA LYS A 48 -25.63 34.41 17.61
C LYS A 48 -26.67 33.74 16.70
N SER A 49 -27.87 33.49 17.21
CA SER A 49 -29.01 33.15 16.35
C SER A 49 -29.50 34.41 15.62
N MET A 50 -29.68 34.33 14.30
CA MET A 50 -30.12 35.46 13.47
C MET A 50 -30.76 34.99 12.16
N THR A 51 -31.36 35.91 11.41
CA THR A 51 -31.90 35.64 10.06
C THR A 51 -30.79 35.47 9.01
N ALA A 52 -31.14 34.92 7.84
CA ALA A 52 -30.20 34.80 6.72
C ALA A 52 -29.63 36.16 6.28
N ASP A 53 -30.49 37.17 6.14
CA ASP A 53 -30.13 38.54 5.74
C ASP A 53 -29.17 39.21 6.75
N GLU A 54 -29.42 39.03 8.05
CA GLU A 54 -28.53 39.51 9.11
C GLU A 54 -27.17 38.80 9.08
N ALA A 55 -27.15 37.48 8.84
CA ALA A 55 -25.91 36.70 8.81
C ALA A 55 -25.02 37.07 7.62
N VAL A 56 -25.58 37.18 6.41
CA VAL A 56 -24.81 37.54 5.21
C VAL A 56 -24.30 38.99 5.25
N SER A 57 -24.86 39.85 6.11
CA SER A 57 -24.38 41.23 6.32
C SER A 57 -22.92 41.32 6.78
N ALA A 58 -22.34 40.22 7.28
CA ALA A 58 -20.93 40.11 7.59
C ALA A 58 -20.02 40.24 6.35
N VAL A 59 -20.52 39.86 5.16
CA VAL A 59 -19.77 39.87 3.88
C VAL A 59 -19.66 41.29 3.32
N LYS A 60 -18.45 41.63 2.87
CA LYS A 60 -18.05 42.95 2.34
C LYS A 60 -17.36 42.80 0.98
N SER A 61 -17.17 43.92 0.29
CA SER A 61 -16.42 43.98 -0.96
C SER A 61 -14.99 43.50 -0.79
N GLY A 62 -14.51 42.64 -1.70
CA GLY A 62 -13.18 42.04 -1.66
C GLY A 62 -13.04 40.81 -0.74
N ASP A 63 -14.09 40.42 0.00
CA ASP A 63 -14.05 39.25 0.87
C ASP A 63 -13.97 37.94 0.06
N HIS A 64 -13.22 36.97 0.58
CA HIS A 64 -13.25 35.58 0.14
C HIS A 64 -14.33 34.81 0.91
N VAL A 65 -15.36 34.31 0.23
CA VAL A 65 -16.45 33.55 0.86
C VAL A 65 -16.35 32.08 0.46
N PHE A 66 -16.31 31.17 1.43
CA PHE A 66 -16.44 29.73 1.18
C PHE A 66 -17.91 29.30 1.25
N ILE A 67 -18.37 28.53 0.27
CA ILE A 67 -19.71 27.92 0.24
C ILE A 67 -19.58 26.40 0.28
N HIS A 68 -20.26 25.77 1.23
CA HIS A 68 -20.30 24.31 1.42
C HIS A 68 -20.84 23.58 0.18
N GLY A 69 -20.21 22.44 -0.14
CA GLY A 69 -20.49 21.69 -1.35
C GLY A 69 -21.60 20.64 -1.24
N ALA A 70 -21.77 19.90 -2.34
CA ALA A 70 -22.64 18.74 -2.49
C ALA A 70 -24.06 18.99 -1.94
N ALA A 71 -24.69 17.98 -1.34
CA ALA A 71 -26.01 18.08 -0.74
C ALA A 71 -26.08 19.06 0.46
N ALA A 72 -24.94 19.57 0.95
CA ALA A 72 -24.84 20.50 2.08
C ALA A 72 -24.72 21.98 1.68
N THR A 73 -24.92 22.33 0.40
CA THR A 73 -24.99 23.74 -0.02
C THR A 73 -26.07 24.51 0.76
N PRO A 74 -25.73 25.64 1.41
CA PRO A 74 -26.64 26.39 2.27
C PRO A 74 -27.62 27.22 1.45
N ARG A 75 -28.65 26.55 0.91
CA ARG A 75 -29.64 27.12 -0.01
C ARG A 75 -30.53 28.21 0.59
N ALA A 76 -30.48 28.48 1.90
CA ALA A 76 -31.10 29.67 2.48
C ALA A 76 -30.13 30.88 2.50
N LEU A 77 -28.82 30.63 2.64
CA LEU A 77 -27.80 31.68 2.69
C LEU A 77 -27.36 32.15 1.30
N VAL A 78 -27.31 31.26 0.30
CA VAL A 78 -26.85 31.62 -1.07
C VAL A 78 -27.74 32.68 -1.74
N PRO A 79 -29.09 32.60 -1.71
CA PRO A 79 -29.95 33.67 -2.25
C PRO A 79 -29.84 34.97 -1.45
N ALA A 80 -29.80 34.89 -0.11
CA ALA A 80 -29.63 36.05 0.76
C ALA A 80 -28.29 36.79 0.49
N LEU A 81 -27.20 36.04 0.26
CA LEU A 81 -25.91 36.59 -0.11
C LEU A 81 -25.98 37.34 -1.46
N ALA A 82 -26.66 36.76 -2.46
CA ALA A 82 -26.83 37.38 -3.76
C ALA A 82 -27.56 38.73 -3.64
N GLU A 83 -28.72 38.75 -2.98
CA GLU A 83 -29.50 39.97 -2.74
C GLU A 83 -28.75 40.99 -1.87
N HIS A 84 -28.04 40.56 -0.82
CA HIS A 84 -27.16 41.43 -0.04
C HIS A 84 -26.09 42.11 -0.90
N GLY A 85 -25.45 41.36 -1.80
CA GLY A 85 -24.46 41.86 -2.76
C GLY A 85 -25.03 42.94 -3.68
N LYS A 86 -26.22 42.70 -4.24
CA LYS A 86 -26.94 43.61 -5.14
C LYS A 86 -27.42 44.88 -4.43
N LYS A 87 -28.11 44.71 -3.29
CA LYS A 87 -28.65 45.80 -2.46
C LYS A 87 -27.57 46.75 -1.95
N ASN A 88 -26.43 46.21 -1.50
CA ASN A 88 -25.33 46.99 -0.94
C ASN A 88 -24.24 47.35 -1.97
N LYS A 89 -24.43 46.98 -3.24
CA LYS A 89 -23.48 47.24 -4.35
C LYS A 89 -22.05 46.78 -4.01
N LEU A 90 -21.95 45.56 -3.45
CA LEU A 90 -20.65 44.94 -3.16
C LEU A 90 -19.86 44.74 -4.45
N LYS A 91 -18.54 44.61 -4.33
CA LYS A 91 -17.62 44.44 -5.47
C LYS A 91 -16.57 43.39 -5.16
N ASP A 92 -16.19 42.64 -6.20
CA ASP A 92 -15.07 41.69 -6.18
C ASP A 92 -15.10 40.65 -5.04
N VAL A 93 -16.29 40.19 -4.65
CA VAL A 93 -16.45 39.15 -3.62
C VAL A 93 -16.15 37.78 -4.25
N ARG A 94 -15.18 37.05 -3.68
CA ARG A 94 -14.63 35.82 -4.27
C ARG A 94 -15.27 34.58 -3.65
N ILE A 95 -16.13 33.90 -4.41
CA ILE A 95 -16.87 32.73 -3.92
C ILE A 95 -16.08 31.44 -4.22
N HIS A 96 -15.56 30.76 -3.21
CA HIS A 96 -14.81 29.49 -3.36
C HIS A 96 -15.68 28.30 -2.99
N HIS A 97 -15.81 27.33 -3.89
CA HIS A 97 -16.68 26.16 -3.71
C HIS A 97 -16.26 24.97 -4.58
N ILE A 98 -16.71 23.78 -4.19
CA ILE A 98 -16.73 22.56 -5.04
C ILE A 98 -18.11 22.46 -5.74
N HIS A 99 -18.58 21.26 -6.09
CA HIS A 99 -19.95 21.08 -6.61
C HIS A 99 -20.97 21.71 -5.66
N THR A 100 -21.93 22.48 -6.16
CA THR A 100 -23.01 23.10 -5.36
C THR A 100 -24.39 22.73 -5.89
N GLU A 101 -25.35 22.59 -4.99
CA GLU A 101 -26.76 22.31 -5.31
C GLU A 101 -27.60 23.59 -5.27
N GLY A 102 -28.63 23.67 -6.13
CA GLY A 102 -29.45 24.88 -6.32
C GLY A 102 -28.97 25.78 -7.46
N ALA A 103 -29.59 26.96 -7.60
CA ALA A 103 -29.41 27.82 -8.77
C ALA A 103 -28.02 28.46 -8.87
N GLY A 104 -27.34 28.70 -7.74
CA GLY A 104 -26.00 29.29 -7.73
C GLY A 104 -26.06 30.76 -8.15
N GLU A 105 -26.93 31.52 -7.49
CA GLU A 105 -27.41 32.86 -7.84
C GLU A 105 -26.28 33.86 -8.14
N TYR A 106 -25.16 33.77 -7.40
CA TYR A 106 -23.92 34.53 -7.64
C TYR A 106 -23.29 34.34 -9.04
N ASN A 107 -23.71 33.33 -9.81
CA ASN A 107 -23.29 33.08 -11.18
C ASN A 107 -24.21 33.72 -12.25
N ALA A 108 -25.34 34.35 -11.88
CA ALA A 108 -26.20 34.97 -12.88
C ALA A 108 -25.55 36.27 -13.45
N PRO A 109 -25.82 36.65 -14.73
CA PRO A 109 -25.12 37.77 -15.38
C PRO A 109 -25.25 39.11 -14.65
N GLU A 110 -26.38 39.36 -13.98
CA GLU A 110 -26.64 40.59 -13.22
C GLU A 110 -25.75 40.79 -11.97
N PHE A 111 -25.04 39.75 -11.53
CA PHE A 111 -24.10 39.79 -10.42
C PHE A 111 -22.63 39.91 -10.86
N GLU A 112 -22.36 40.04 -12.15
CA GLU A 112 -21.01 40.24 -12.66
C GLU A 112 -20.37 41.51 -12.07
N GLY A 113 -19.13 41.37 -11.58
CA GLY A 113 -18.41 42.44 -10.86
C GLY A 113 -18.78 42.58 -9.37
N ILE A 114 -19.95 42.08 -8.95
CA ILE A 114 -20.31 41.92 -7.52
C ILE A 114 -19.63 40.66 -6.98
N PHE A 115 -19.93 39.52 -7.61
CA PHE A 115 -19.35 38.23 -7.28
C PHE A 115 -18.46 37.73 -8.41
N ARG A 116 -17.38 37.03 -8.05
CA ARG A 116 -16.63 36.19 -8.97
C ARG A 116 -16.36 34.85 -8.30
N SER A 117 -17.11 33.83 -8.72
CA SER A 117 -16.94 32.47 -8.22
C SER A 117 -15.66 31.85 -8.78
N ASN A 118 -15.01 31.04 -7.96
CA ASN A 118 -13.88 30.20 -8.28
C ASN A 118 -14.26 28.76 -7.93
N SER A 119 -14.64 28.02 -8.96
CA SER A 119 -15.03 26.63 -8.83
C SER A 119 -13.79 25.74 -8.76
N LEU A 120 -13.61 25.07 -7.62
CA LEU A 120 -12.57 24.06 -7.38
C LEU A 120 -13.01 22.67 -7.90
N PHE A 121 -14.32 22.50 -8.13
CA PHE A 121 -14.94 21.40 -8.88
C PHE A 121 -16.32 21.85 -9.39
N THR A 122 -16.61 21.75 -10.68
CA THR A 122 -17.79 22.43 -11.28
C THR A 122 -19.08 21.61 -11.25
N GLY A 123 -20.14 22.19 -10.67
CA GLY A 123 -21.52 21.73 -10.79
C GLY A 123 -22.27 22.36 -11.97
N ALA A 124 -23.45 21.81 -12.30
CA ALA A 124 -24.22 22.22 -13.47
C ALA A 124 -24.55 23.73 -13.50
N ASN A 125 -24.87 24.29 -12.34
CA ASN A 125 -25.20 25.70 -12.12
C ASN A 125 -24.05 26.70 -12.40
N SER A 126 -22.81 26.24 -12.43
CA SER A 126 -21.63 27.10 -12.59
C SER A 126 -21.02 27.02 -13.99
N ARG A 127 -21.37 25.98 -14.77
CA ARG A 127 -20.82 25.73 -16.12
C ARG A 127 -20.99 26.92 -17.05
N GLU A 128 -22.15 27.56 -17.06
CA GLU A 128 -22.41 28.65 -18.01
C GLU A 128 -21.52 29.86 -17.72
N ALA A 129 -21.50 30.32 -16.46
CA ALA A 129 -20.69 31.47 -16.04
C ALA A 129 -19.18 31.25 -16.27
N ILE A 130 -18.68 30.03 -16.02
CA ILE A 130 -17.27 29.67 -16.28
C ILE A 130 -16.97 29.72 -17.78
N ASN A 131 -17.80 29.10 -18.61
CA ASN A 131 -17.58 29.05 -20.05
C ASN A 131 -17.84 30.39 -20.75
N ALA A 132 -18.57 31.31 -20.10
CA ALA A 132 -18.72 32.71 -20.52
C ALA A 132 -17.62 33.66 -19.98
N GLY A 133 -16.67 33.16 -19.17
CA GLY A 133 -15.57 33.97 -18.59
C GLY A 133 -15.94 34.82 -17.36
N ARG A 134 -17.22 34.79 -16.95
CA ARG A 134 -17.75 35.52 -15.78
C ARG A 134 -17.31 34.91 -14.45
N ALA A 135 -17.06 33.59 -14.44
CA ALA A 135 -16.54 32.83 -13.31
C ALA A 135 -15.21 32.13 -13.62
N ASP A 136 -14.46 31.80 -12.58
CA ASP A 136 -13.19 31.09 -12.62
C ASP A 136 -13.36 29.58 -12.35
N PHE A 137 -12.49 28.76 -12.95
CA PHE A 137 -12.34 27.35 -12.66
C PHE A 137 -10.87 27.03 -12.36
N THR A 138 -10.59 26.56 -11.16
CA THR A 138 -9.24 26.19 -10.73
C THR A 138 -9.06 24.67 -10.87
N PRO A 139 -8.21 24.19 -11.81
CA PRO A 139 -7.93 22.77 -11.95
C PRO A 139 -7.03 22.26 -10.81
N ILE A 140 -7.58 21.41 -9.94
CA ILE A 140 -6.89 20.81 -8.79
C ILE A 140 -7.45 19.42 -8.47
N PHE A 141 -6.63 18.51 -7.94
CA PHE A 141 -7.09 17.21 -7.43
C PHE A 141 -7.89 17.39 -6.14
N LEU A 142 -8.98 16.64 -5.96
CA LEU A 142 -9.90 16.91 -4.85
C LEU A 142 -9.22 16.70 -3.48
N GLY A 143 -8.36 15.69 -3.33
CA GLY A 143 -7.55 15.47 -2.14
C GLY A 143 -6.51 16.57 -1.84
N GLU A 144 -6.19 17.45 -2.79
CA GLU A 144 -5.26 18.56 -2.60
C GLU A 144 -5.93 19.89 -2.25
N ILE A 145 -7.25 20.04 -2.44
CA ILE A 145 -7.97 21.28 -2.11
C ILE A 145 -7.77 21.74 -0.66
N PRO A 146 -7.80 20.85 0.38
CA PRO A 146 -7.53 21.26 1.76
C PRO A 146 -6.19 21.99 1.95
N LYS A 147 -5.17 21.65 1.15
CA LYS A 147 -3.84 22.31 1.19
C LYS A 147 -3.93 23.79 0.85
N LEU A 148 -4.88 24.23 0.01
CA LEU A 148 -5.08 25.64 -0.32
C LEU A 148 -5.46 26.46 0.92
N PHE A 149 -6.26 25.89 1.82
CA PHE A 149 -6.62 26.50 3.10
C PHE A 149 -5.48 26.40 4.11
N TYR A 150 -4.90 25.21 4.30
CA TYR A 150 -3.80 24.97 5.25
C TYR A 150 -2.56 25.84 4.97
N GLN A 151 -2.23 26.07 3.70
CA GLN A 151 -1.13 26.96 3.28
C GLN A 151 -1.54 28.44 3.21
N GLY A 152 -2.82 28.75 3.38
CA GLY A 152 -3.34 30.11 3.33
C GLY A 152 -3.28 30.75 1.93
N ILE A 153 -3.36 29.93 0.87
CA ILE A 153 -3.54 30.38 -0.52
C ILE A 153 -4.98 30.89 -0.70
N ILE A 154 -5.95 30.17 -0.13
CA ILE A 154 -7.33 30.65 0.07
C ILE A 154 -7.52 30.85 1.58
N LYS A 155 -7.92 32.04 1.99
CA LYS A 155 -8.24 32.40 3.38
C LYS A 155 -9.65 32.99 3.43
N PRO A 156 -10.70 32.19 3.70
CA PRO A 156 -12.06 32.68 3.68
C PRO A 156 -12.29 33.74 4.77
N ASP A 157 -12.74 34.92 4.34
CA ASP A 157 -13.28 35.98 5.21
C ASP A 157 -14.63 35.56 5.82
N VAL A 158 -15.41 34.74 5.10
CA VAL A 158 -16.65 34.13 5.60
C VAL A 158 -16.75 32.69 5.10
N ALA A 159 -17.19 31.75 5.94
CA ALA A 159 -17.65 30.44 5.51
C ALA A 159 -19.12 30.24 5.82
N MET A 160 -19.87 29.75 4.83
CA MET A 160 -21.29 29.41 4.95
C MET A 160 -21.45 27.90 4.80
N VAL A 161 -21.94 27.24 5.85
CA VAL A 161 -22.10 25.77 5.90
C VAL A 161 -23.49 25.36 6.37
N THR A 162 -24.08 24.33 5.76
CA THR A 162 -25.25 23.65 6.35
C THR A 162 -24.82 22.62 7.39
N VAL A 163 -25.54 22.54 8.50
CA VAL A 163 -25.29 21.59 9.59
C VAL A 163 -26.56 20.98 10.15
N SER A 164 -26.45 19.81 10.80
CA SER A 164 -27.51 19.24 11.63
C SER A 164 -27.86 20.16 12.80
N PRO A 165 -28.99 19.95 13.50
CA PRO A 165 -29.19 20.49 14.85
C PRO A 165 -28.05 20.06 15.78
N ALA A 166 -27.82 20.84 16.84
CA ALA A 166 -26.90 20.47 17.91
C ALA A 166 -27.46 19.30 18.73
N ASP A 167 -26.58 18.45 19.24
CA ASP A 167 -26.90 17.48 20.28
C ASP A 167 -26.91 18.10 21.69
N GLU A 168 -27.20 17.28 22.71
CA GLU A 168 -27.19 17.66 24.13
C GLU A 168 -25.82 18.14 24.66
N HIS A 169 -24.75 18.01 23.88
CA HIS A 169 -23.41 18.48 24.21
C HIS A 169 -22.98 19.69 23.37
N GLY A 170 -23.88 20.25 22.54
CA GLY A 170 -23.61 21.40 21.69
C GLY A 170 -22.87 21.08 20.40
N TYR A 171 -22.83 19.82 19.95
CA TYR A 171 -22.20 19.45 18.68
C TYR A 171 -23.20 19.34 17.54
N HIS A 172 -22.91 20.09 16.49
CA HIS A 172 -23.47 19.95 15.16
C HIS A 172 -22.66 18.94 14.33
N SER A 173 -23.22 18.49 13.21
CA SER A 173 -22.51 17.77 12.17
C SER A 173 -22.65 18.47 10.83
N LEU A 174 -21.57 18.54 10.05
CA LEU A 174 -21.57 18.89 8.62
C LEU A 174 -22.33 17.86 7.76
N GLY A 175 -22.64 16.70 8.35
CA GLY A 175 -23.60 15.74 7.82
C GLY A 175 -23.16 15.08 6.53
N THR A 176 -23.81 15.40 5.42
CA THR A 176 -23.56 14.77 4.11
C THR A 176 -22.25 15.17 3.46
N SER A 177 -21.55 16.19 3.94
CA SER A 177 -20.36 16.75 3.28
C SER A 177 -19.36 17.18 4.36
N CYS A 178 -18.18 16.54 4.38
CA CYS A 178 -17.05 16.94 5.22
C CYS A 178 -15.92 17.50 4.36
N ASP A 179 -15.66 16.78 3.26
CA ASP A 179 -14.81 17.13 2.12
C ASP A 179 -13.68 18.15 2.41
N VAL A 180 -13.85 19.36 1.89
CA VAL A 180 -12.97 20.51 2.04
C VAL A 180 -13.54 21.50 3.07
N ALA A 181 -14.82 21.39 3.39
CA ALA A 181 -15.51 22.26 4.34
C ALA A 181 -14.83 22.32 5.71
N ARG A 182 -14.36 21.19 6.23
CA ARG A 182 -13.58 21.18 7.48
C ARG A 182 -12.33 22.07 7.42
N ALA A 183 -11.55 21.96 6.33
CA ALA A 183 -10.35 22.76 6.15
C ALA A 183 -10.68 24.24 5.95
N ALA A 184 -11.77 24.55 5.24
CA ALA A 184 -12.27 25.91 5.11
C ALA A 184 -12.62 26.50 6.49
N LEU A 185 -13.40 25.80 7.33
CA LEU A 185 -13.80 26.27 8.67
C LEU A 185 -12.58 26.57 9.56
N MET A 186 -11.58 25.69 9.60
CA MET A 186 -10.35 25.88 10.38
C MET A 186 -9.56 27.15 10.01
N HIS A 187 -9.76 27.66 8.80
CA HIS A 187 -9.08 28.84 8.25
C HIS A 187 -10.01 30.03 8.00
N SER A 188 -11.28 29.91 8.40
CA SER A 188 -12.30 30.93 8.16
C SER A 188 -12.32 32.00 9.23
N LYS A 189 -12.67 33.21 8.80
CA LYS A 189 -12.72 34.42 9.63
C LYS A 189 -14.05 34.68 10.33
N TYR A 190 -15.14 34.29 9.69
CA TYR A 190 -16.48 34.36 10.25
C TYR A 190 -17.25 33.13 9.79
N ILE A 191 -17.85 32.38 10.72
CA ILE A 191 -18.50 31.10 10.39
C ILE A 191 -20.01 31.23 10.58
N ILE A 192 -20.76 31.03 9.49
CA ILE A 192 -22.21 31.03 9.44
C ILE A 192 -22.71 29.60 9.24
N GLY A 193 -23.44 29.07 10.21
CA GLY A 193 -24.08 27.76 10.14
C GLY A 193 -25.57 27.88 9.81
N GLN A 194 -25.99 27.38 8.65
CA GLN A 194 -27.40 27.11 8.39
C GLN A 194 -27.78 25.80 9.09
N VAL A 195 -28.53 25.89 10.19
CA VAL A 195 -29.06 24.73 10.89
C VAL A 195 -30.23 24.16 10.08
N ASN A 196 -30.15 22.87 9.75
CA ASN A 196 -31.18 22.19 8.99
C ASN A 196 -31.51 20.85 9.65
N LYS A 197 -32.75 20.71 10.15
CA LYS A 197 -33.25 19.47 10.77
C LYS A 197 -33.26 18.24 9.84
N PHE A 198 -33.15 18.43 8.53
CA PHE A 198 -33.06 17.35 7.55
C PHE A 198 -31.62 16.95 7.21
N MET A 199 -30.61 17.68 7.72
CA MET A 199 -29.21 17.30 7.56
C MET A 199 -28.88 16.15 8.54
N PRO A 200 -28.48 14.95 8.04
CA PRO A 200 -28.16 13.82 8.91
C PRO A 200 -26.95 14.11 9.80
N ARG A 201 -26.99 13.62 11.04
CA ARG A 201 -25.88 13.71 12.00
C ARG A 201 -24.88 12.58 11.76
N THR A 202 -23.91 12.80 10.87
CA THR A 202 -22.83 11.83 10.60
C THR A 202 -21.68 11.99 11.60
N PHE A 203 -20.86 10.93 11.74
CA PHE A 203 -19.70 10.88 12.61
C PHE A 203 -18.37 11.07 11.85
N GLY A 204 -17.30 11.31 12.60
CA GLY A 204 -15.94 11.45 12.08
C GLY A 204 -15.47 12.90 12.09
N HIS A 205 -14.87 13.35 11.00
CA HIS A 205 -14.38 14.72 10.82
C HIS A 205 -15.50 15.75 10.60
N SER A 206 -16.74 15.31 10.40
CA SER A 206 -17.93 16.18 10.22
C SER A 206 -18.41 16.87 11.50
N VAL A 207 -17.96 16.45 12.68
CA VAL A 207 -18.41 16.99 13.98
C VAL A 207 -17.83 18.39 14.24
N VAL A 208 -18.68 19.35 14.64
CA VAL A 208 -18.31 20.74 14.96
C VAL A 208 -19.06 21.22 16.20
N HIS A 209 -18.36 21.77 17.19
CA HIS A 209 -19.01 22.35 18.38
C HIS A 209 -19.57 23.75 18.11
N GLN A 210 -20.75 24.06 18.65
CA GLN A 210 -21.50 25.31 18.43
C GLN A 210 -20.69 26.59 18.68
N SER A 211 -19.72 26.55 19.58
CA SER A 211 -18.83 27.68 19.91
C SER A 211 -17.88 28.12 18.78
N HIS A 212 -17.80 27.37 17.68
CA HIS A 212 -17.02 27.77 16.49
C HIS A 212 -17.81 28.68 15.55
N PHE A 213 -19.13 28.58 15.55
CA PHE A 213 -20.00 29.44 14.74
C PHE A 213 -20.07 30.85 15.36
N ASP A 214 -20.06 31.87 14.50
CA ASP A 214 -20.33 33.25 14.90
C ASP A 214 -21.82 33.58 14.74
N ALA A 215 -22.44 33.01 13.70
CA ALA A 215 -23.86 33.09 13.40
C ALA A 215 -24.45 31.70 13.16
N LEU A 216 -25.65 31.46 13.69
CA LEU A 216 -26.51 30.35 13.30
C LEU A 216 -27.81 30.91 12.72
N VAL A 217 -28.26 30.29 11.63
CA VAL A 217 -29.49 30.63 10.91
C VAL A 217 -30.34 29.38 10.79
N ASP A 218 -31.61 29.44 11.18
CA ASP A 218 -32.53 28.32 10.94
C ASP A 218 -32.90 28.25 9.45
N GLY A 219 -32.71 27.07 8.83
CA GLY A 219 -32.96 26.85 7.41
C GLY A 219 -33.40 25.42 7.12
N PRO A 220 -34.61 25.01 7.58
CA PRO A 220 -35.13 23.65 7.50
C PRO A 220 -35.64 23.30 6.10
N LEU A 221 -34.73 23.29 5.11
CA LEU A 221 -35.02 22.94 3.72
C LEU A 221 -34.83 21.43 3.49
N PRO A 222 -35.76 20.71 2.83
CA PRO A 222 -35.57 19.31 2.46
C PRO A 222 -34.25 19.10 1.71
N MET A 223 -33.51 18.04 2.03
CA MET A 223 -32.22 17.73 1.39
C MET A 223 -32.38 17.53 -0.13
N PRO A 224 -31.38 17.90 -0.96
CA PRO A 224 -31.45 17.71 -2.41
C PRO A 224 -31.64 16.22 -2.76
N ASP A 225 -32.73 15.90 -3.46
CA ASP A 225 -33.09 14.53 -3.83
C ASP A 225 -32.49 14.16 -5.19
N HIS A 226 -31.60 13.17 -5.19
CA HIS A 226 -30.97 12.61 -6.40
C HIS A 226 -31.34 11.13 -6.54
N ALA A 227 -32.60 10.87 -6.88
CA ALA A 227 -33.09 9.53 -7.14
C ALA A 227 -32.31 8.82 -8.28
N PRO A 228 -32.01 7.51 -8.15
CA PRO A 228 -31.32 6.74 -9.17
C PRO A 228 -32.12 6.72 -10.48
N LYS A 229 -31.42 6.83 -11.61
CA LYS A 229 -32.04 6.87 -12.94
C LYS A 229 -32.23 5.46 -13.48
N ASN A 230 -33.28 5.26 -14.29
CA ASN A 230 -33.50 4.01 -15.01
C ASN A 230 -32.29 3.66 -15.88
N LEU A 231 -31.67 2.52 -15.58
CA LEU A 231 -30.48 2.02 -16.27
C LEU A 231 -30.82 1.56 -17.69
N THR A 232 -30.06 2.03 -18.68
CA THR A 232 -30.10 1.47 -20.03
C THR A 232 -29.45 0.09 -20.08
N ASP A 233 -29.78 -0.71 -21.09
CA ASP A 233 -29.21 -2.06 -21.21
C ASP A 233 -27.69 -2.05 -21.48
N THR A 234 -27.16 -0.95 -22.02
CA THR A 234 -25.70 -0.73 -22.13
C THR A 234 -25.08 -0.53 -20.75
N GLU A 235 -25.70 0.28 -19.88
CA GLU A 235 -25.21 0.52 -18.51
C GLU A 235 -25.31 -0.74 -17.65
N LYS A 236 -26.43 -1.48 -17.74
CA LYS A 236 -26.56 -2.81 -17.12
C LYS A 236 -25.46 -3.76 -17.61
N LYS A 237 -25.18 -3.81 -18.93
CA LYS A 237 -24.15 -4.70 -19.46
C LYS A 237 -22.74 -4.33 -18.98
N ILE A 238 -22.45 -3.04 -18.84
CA ILE A 238 -21.21 -2.55 -18.22
C ILE A 238 -21.15 -2.97 -16.75
N GLY A 239 -22.25 -2.81 -15.99
CA GLY A 239 -22.39 -3.27 -14.61
C GLY A 239 -22.02 -4.75 -14.44
N GLN A 240 -22.72 -5.61 -15.17
CA GLN A 240 -22.49 -7.07 -15.20
C GLN A 240 -21.04 -7.42 -15.54
N LEU A 241 -20.45 -6.77 -16.54
CA LEU A 241 -19.07 -7.07 -16.96
C LEU A 241 -18.05 -6.68 -15.89
N ILE A 242 -18.25 -5.57 -15.18
CA ILE A 242 -17.37 -5.15 -14.09
C ILE A 242 -17.57 -6.05 -12.87
N ALA A 243 -18.82 -6.28 -12.45
CA ALA A 243 -19.14 -7.12 -11.30
C ALA A 243 -18.61 -8.56 -11.48
N ALA A 244 -18.89 -9.21 -12.60
CA ALA A 244 -18.55 -10.63 -12.80
C ALA A 244 -17.06 -10.90 -13.09
N ASN A 245 -16.32 -9.95 -13.68
CA ASN A 245 -14.94 -10.19 -14.14
C ASN A 245 -13.88 -9.43 -13.34
N LEU A 246 -14.24 -8.33 -12.65
CA LEU A 246 -13.27 -7.40 -12.07
C LEU A 246 -13.45 -7.21 -10.55
N VAL A 247 -14.65 -7.32 -10.01
CA VAL A 247 -14.85 -7.28 -8.55
C VAL A 247 -14.56 -8.65 -7.92
N GLU A 248 -14.04 -8.65 -6.70
CA GLU A 248 -13.76 -9.87 -5.92
C GLU A 248 -14.39 -9.76 -4.54
N ASP A 249 -14.72 -10.89 -3.93
CA ASP A 249 -15.03 -10.96 -2.50
C ASP A 249 -13.89 -10.36 -1.66
N GLY A 250 -14.25 -9.61 -0.61
CA GLY A 250 -13.31 -8.87 0.23
C GLY A 250 -12.78 -7.56 -0.38
N ALA A 251 -13.21 -7.16 -1.57
CA ALA A 251 -12.73 -5.93 -2.21
C ALA A 251 -13.20 -4.65 -1.50
N THR A 252 -12.28 -3.68 -1.39
CA THR A 252 -12.62 -2.33 -0.94
C THR A 252 -12.99 -1.48 -2.15
N MET A 253 -14.27 -1.14 -2.28
CA MET A 253 -14.81 -0.44 -3.43
C MET A 253 -14.70 1.08 -3.28
N GLN A 254 -14.33 1.75 -4.38
CA GLN A 254 -14.62 3.16 -4.62
C GLN A 254 -15.49 3.28 -5.88
N MET A 255 -16.47 4.18 -5.83
CA MET A 255 -17.30 4.54 -6.96
C MET A 255 -17.90 5.93 -6.79
N GLY A 256 -18.15 6.62 -7.91
CA GLY A 256 -18.89 7.89 -7.92
C GLY A 256 -20.41 7.69 -8.01
N ILE A 257 -21.12 8.75 -8.36
CA ILE A 257 -22.55 8.71 -8.73
C ILE A 257 -22.76 8.41 -10.22
N GLY A 258 -23.93 7.85 -10.53
CA GLY A 258 -24.48 7.74 -11.88
C GLY A 258 -24.75 6.30 -12.29
N ALA A 259 -25.35 6.16 -13.47
CA ALA A 259 -25.89 4.90 -13.95
C ALA A 259 -24.87 3.75 -14.05
N ILE A 260 -23.57 4.03 -14.28
CA ILE A 260 -22.55 2.98 -14.30
C ILE A 260 -22.26 2.46 -12.87
N PRO A 261 -21.88 3.30 -11.88
CA PRO A 261 -21.82 2.89 -10.47
C PRO A 261 -23.08 2.17 -9.98
N ASP A 262 -24.26 2.71 -10.24
CA ASP A 262 -25.54 2.12 -9.80
C ASP A 262 -25.79 0.75 -10.47
N ALA A 263 -25.42 0.58 -11.75
CA ALA A 263 -25.48 -0.71 -12.43
C ALA A 263 -24.51 -1.74 -11.85
N VAL A 264 -23.27 -1.34 -11.53
CA VAL A 264 -22.32 -2.25 -10.85
C VAL A 264 -22.88 -2.69 -9.51
N LEU A 265 -23.35 -1.75 -8.68
CA LEU A 265 -23.94 -2.05 -7.36
C LEU A 265 -25.12 -3.04 -7.45
N ALA A 266 -25.97 -2.93 -8.47
CA ALA A 266 -27.09 -3.83 -8.69
C ALA A 266 -26.65 -5.29 -8.94
N ASP A 267 -25.53 -5.50 -9.65
CA ASP A 267 -24.98 -6.83 -9.97
C ASP A 267 -24.04 -7.39 -8.87
N LEU A 268 -23.68 -6.60 -7.85
CA LEU A 268 -22.81 -7.06 -6.74
C LEU A 268 -23.51 -7.90 -5.67
N VAL A 269 -24.82 -8.16 -5.78
CA VAL A 269 -25.65 -8.82 -4.74
C VAL A 269 -25.13 -10.18 -4.26
N ASN A 270 -24.40 -10.93 -5.08
CA ASN A 270 -23.87 -12.24 -4.72
C ASN A 270 -22.45 -12.23 -4.11
N HIS A 271 -21.79 -11.06 -4.06
CA HIS A 271 -20.46 -10.91 -3.49
C HIS A 271 -20.51 -10.88 -1.96
N LYS A 272 -19.35 -11.03 -1.32
CA LYS A 272 -19.22 -11.13 0.14
C LYS A 272 -18.10 -10.24 0.67
N ASN A 273 -18.29 -9.82 1.92
CA ASN A 273 -17.31 -9.07 2.72
C ASN A 273 -16.77 -7.79 2.08
N LEU A 274 -17.56 -7.15 1.20
CA LEU A 274 -17.11 -5.94 0.52
C LEU A 274 -16.92 -4.79 1.52
N GLY A 275 -15.94 -3.94 1.24
CA GLY A 275 -15.67 -2.70 1.96
C GLY A 275 -15.97 -1.47 1.12
N ILE A 276 -16.20 -0.34 1.78
CA ILE A 276 -16.33 0.98 1.14
C ILE A 276 -15.29 1.93 1.72
N HIS A 277 -14.39 2.40 0.87
CA HIS A 277 -13.52 3.55 1.09
C HIS A 277 -13.57 4.35 -0.21
N SER A 278 -14.42 5.37 -0.25
CA SER A 278 -14.82 6.04 -1.48
C SER A 278 -14.90 7.55 -1.25
N GLU A 279 -14.65 8.36 -2.27
CA GLU A 279 -14.91 9.81 -2.22
C GLU A 279 -16.36 10.10 -1.76
N MET A 280 -17.31 9.38 -2.38
CA MET A 280 -18.73 9.42 -2.04
C MET A 280 -19.41 8.06 -2.31
N PHE A 281 -20.70 7.92 -1.96
CA PHE A 281 -21.54 6.81 -2.44
C PHE A 281 -23.02 7.20 -2.58
N SER A 282 -23.77 6.39 -3.33
CA SER A 282 -25.21 6.54 -3.61
C SER A 282 -26.06 5.46 -2.92
N ASP A 283 -27.38 5.53 -3.11
CA ASP A 283 -28.39 4.61 -2.60
C ASP A 283 -28.09 3.11 -2.78
N GLY A 284 -27.40 2.69 -3.84
CA GLY A 284 -27.12 1.27 -4.09
C GLY A 284 -26.18 0.63 -3.05
N VAL A 285 -25.33 1.43 -2.38
CA VAL A 285 -24.54 0.94 -1.23
C VAL A 285 -25.46 0.58 -0.05
N VAL A 286 -26.54 1.34 0.16
CA VAL A 286 -27.52 1.07 1.23
C VAL A 286 -28.16 -0.32 1.03
N ASP A 287 -28.51 -0.66 -0.21
CA ASP A 287 -29.10 -1.97 -0.53
C ASP A 287 -28.13 -3.14 -0.31
N LEU A 288 -26.85 -2.98 -0.67
CA LEU A 288 -25.84 -4.00 -0.43
C LEU A 288 -25.48 -4.15 1.06
N CYS A 289 -25.54 -3.06 1.84
CA CYS A 289 -25.40 -3.13 3.30
C CYS A 289 -26.57 -3.89 3.94
N ASN A 290 -27.80 -3.57 3.55
CA ASN A 290 -29.00 -4.25 4.07
C ASN A 290 -29.06 -5.75 3.72
N LYS A 291 -28.40 -6.15 2.62
CA LYS A 291 -28.23 -7.56 2.22
C LYS A 291 -27.02 -8.26 2.87
N GLY A 292 -26.20 -7.55 3.64
CA GLY A 292 -24.98 -8.10 4.28
C GLY A 292 -23.81 -8.32 3.32
N VAL A 293 -23.87 -7.80 2.09
CA VAL A 293 -22.79 -7.88 1.08
C VAL A 293 -21.62 -6.97 1.47
N ILE A 294 -21.94 -5.75 1.90
CA ILE A 294 -20.96 -4.78 2.41
C ILE A 294 -20.90 -4.92 3.93
N THR A 295 -19.77 -5.40 4.44
CA THR A 295 -19.51 -5.59 5.87
C THR A 295 -18.38 -4.69 6.37
N ASN A 296 -17.49 -4.22 5.48
CA ASN A 296 -16.23 -3.57 5.81
C ASN A 296 -15.27 -4.42 6.68
N SER A 297 -15.51 -5.73 6.83
CA SER A 297 -14.75 -6.59 7.75
C SER A 297 -13.31 -6.86 7.34
N GLU A 298 -13.01 -6.82 6.04
CA GLU A 298 -11.68 -7.11 5.50
C GLU A 298 -10.81 -5.85 5.28
N LYS A 299 -11.38 -4.65 5.36
CA LYS A 299 -10.65 -3.37 5.27
C LYS A 299 -9.49 -3.30 6.28
N LYS A 300 -8.45 -2.51 5.97
CA LYS A 300 -7.35 -2.24 6.90
C LYS A 300 -7.53 -0.94 7.67
N LEU A 301 -8.06 0.09 7.02
CA LEU A 301 -8.42 1.35 7.65
C LEU A 301 -9.92 1.38 7.93
N GLN A 302 -10.33 1.91 9.09
CA GLN A 302 -11.74 1.98 9.50
C GLN A 302 -12.48 0.63 9.36
N VAL A 303 -11.88 -0.44 9.89
CA VAL A 303 -12.44 -1.81 9.89
C VAL A 303 -13.88 -1.80 10.41
N GLY A 304 -14.78 -2.51 9.72
CA GLY A 304 -16.19 -2.58 10.09
C GLY A 304 -16.98 -1.28 9.90
N ARG A 305 -16.43 -0.26 9.22
CA ARG A 305 -17.11 1.01 8.93
C ARG A 305 -16.92 1.46 7.48
N ILE A 306 -17.98 2.05 6.92
CA ILE A 306 -17.95 2.77 5.65
C ILE A 306 -17.18 4.07 5.83
N THR A 307 -16.32 4.40 4.87
CA THR A 307 -15.55 5.64 4.86
C THR A 307 -15.87 6.43 3.61
N ALA A 308 -16.37 7.66 3.79
CA ALA A 308 -16.71 8.59 2.72
C ALA A 308 -16.31 10.03 3.07
N SER A 309 -16.35 10.94 2.09
CA SER A 309 -16.05 12.36 2.32
C SER A 309 -17.22 13.29 2.04
N PHE A 310 -18.06 12.97 1.05
CA PHE A 310 -19.38 13.57 0.86
C PHE A 310 -20.40 12.55 0.34
N LEU A 311 -21.69 12.93 0.29
CA LEU A 311 -22.84 12.09 -0.06
C LEU A 311 -23.87 12.90 -0.84
N ILE A 312 -24.43 12.28 -1.88
CA ILE A 312 -25.55 12.79 -2.68
C ILE A 312 -26.37 11.57 -3.11
N GLY A 313 -27.69 11.61 -2.90
CA GLY A 313 -28.60 10.52 -3.24
C GLY A 313 -30.04 10.86 -2.87
N SER A 314 -30.87 9.84 -2.68
CA SER A 314 -32.26 10.07 -2.26
C SER A 314 -32.42 10.22 -0.74
N LYS A 315 -33.64 10.53 -0.30
CA LYS A 315 -34.02 10.54 1.12
C LYS A 315 -33.59 9.27 1.87
N LYS A 316 -33.64 8.09 1.23
CA LYS A 316 -33.21 6.80 1.77
C LYS A 316 -31.75 6.80 2.22
N LEU A 317 -30.86 7.43 1.41
CA LEU A 317 -29.45 7.56 1.75
C LEU A 317 -29.26 8.44 2.99
N TYR A 318 -29.97 9.58 3.04
CA TYR A 318 -29.85 10.51 4.17
C TYR A 318 -30.38 9.91 5.48
N GLU A 319 -31.49 9.17 5.44
CA GLU A 319 -32.01 8.43 6.61
C GLU A 319 -31.08 7.28 7.03
N PHE A 320 -30.41 6.60 6.11
CA PHE A 320 -29.46 5.52 6.42
C PHE A 320 -28.17 6.00 7.11
N VAL A 321 -27.69 7.20 6.77
CA VAL A 321 -26.45 7.74 7.35
C VAL A 321 -26.67 8.60 8.60
N ASP A 322 -27.91 8.98 8.90
CA ASP A 322 -28.25 9.74 10.11
C ASP A 322 -27.93 8.94 11.38
N ASN A 323 -27.13 9.53 12.27
CA ASN A 323 -26.75 8.97 13.56
C ASN A 323 -26.21 7.52 13.53
N ASN A 324 -25.71 7.05 12.38
CA ASN A 324 -25.30 5.66 12.16
C ASN A 324 -23.77 5.46 12.35
N PRO A 325 -23.31 4.77 13.42
CA PRO A 325 -21.88 4.59 13.70
C PRO A 325 -21.12 3.70 12.70
N PHE A 326 -21.86 3.02 11.80
CA PHE A 326 -21.28 2.30 10.66
C PHE A 326 -20.68 3.24 9.62
N ILE A 327 -21.06 4.53 9.62
CA ILE A 327 -20.62 5.54 8.66
C ILE A 327 -19.63 6.49 9.33
N VAL A 328 -18.48 6.71 8.70
CA VAL A 328 -17.49 7.72 9.12
C VAL A 328 -17.18 8.66 7.95
N MET A 329 -17.58 9.91 8.12
CA MET A 329 -17.28 11.00 7.19
C MET A 329 -15.92 11.60 7.55
N MET A 330 -15.00 11.61 6.58
CA MET A 330 -13.61 12.04 6.75
C MET A 330 -13.30 13.19 5.79
N GLY A 331 -12.31 14.02 6.14
CA GLY A 331 -11.79 15.06 5.25
C GLY A 331 -11.26 14.46 3.94
N ILE A 332 -11.39 15.18 2.83
CA ILE A 332 -11.04 14.64 1.51
C ILE A 332 -9.53 14.36 1.37
N ASP A 333 -8.71 15.13 2.10
CA ASP A 333 -7.26 14.92 2.27
C ASP A 333 -6.92 13.59 2.96
N TYR A 334 -7.84 12.99 3.70
CA TYR A 334 -7.68 11.64 4.24
C TYR A 334 -8.22 10.56 3.29
N VAL A 335 -9.42 10.79 2.72
CA VAL A 335 -10.13 9.79 1.89
C VAL A 335 -9.42 9.58 0.56
N ASN A 336 -8.97 10.66 -0.08
CA ASN A 336 -8.32 10.65 -1.37
C ASN A 336 -6.78 10.57 -1.27
N ASP A 337 -6.20 10.38 -0.09
CA ASP A 337 -4.76 10.14 0.01
C ASP A 337 -4.41 8.78 -0.61
N GLU A 338 -3.51 8.80 -1.60
CA GLU A 338 -3.13 7.61 -2.37
C GLU A 338 -2.58 6.47 -1.48
N PHE A 339 -1.97 6.80 -0.34
CA PHE A 339 -1.41 5.82 0.61
C PHE A 339 -2.48 5.25 1.55
N ASN A 340 -3.45 6.05 2.01
CA ASN A 340 -4.63 5.56 2.75
C ASN A 340 -5.49 4.65 1.87
N ILE A 341 -5.67 5.00 0.60
CA ILE A 341 -6.37 4.15 -0.37
C ILE A 341 -5.61 2.82 -0.52
N ALA A 342 -4.32 2.87 -0.88
CA ALA A 342 -3.51 1.68 -1.19
C ALA A 342 -3.35 0.68 -0.02
N GLN A 343 -3.56 1.09 1.23
CA GLN A 343 -3.52 0.21 2.40
C GLN A 343 -4.69 -0.77 2.50
N ASN A 344 -5.84 -0.47 1.89
CA ASN A 344 -6.99 -1.37 1.92
C ASN A 344 -6.83 -2.52 0.90
N PRO A 345 -7.43 -3.71 1.14
CA PRO A 345 -7.27 -4.85 0.25
C PRO A 345 -8.09 -4.70 -1.03
N LYS A 346 -7.53 -5.22 -2.13
CA LYS A 346 -8.13 -5.36 -3.46
C LYS A 346 -8.91 -4.11 -3.91
N VAL A 347 -8.34 -2.92 -3.66
CA VAL A 347 -9.04 -1.65 -3.91
C VAL A 347 -9.54 -1.61 -5.33
N THR A 348 -10.86 -1.55 -5.51
CA THR A 348 -11.49 -1.58 -6.83
C THR A 348 -12.17 -0.23 -7.07
N ALA A 349 -11.46 0.65 -7.79
CA ALA A 349 -11.84 2.02 -8.06
C ALA A 349 -12.53 2.12 -9.43
N ILE A 350 -13.82 2.45 -9.43
CA ILE A 350 -14.67 2.46 -10.63
C ILE A 350 -15.12 3.89 -10.93
N ASN A 351 -14.63 4.44 -12.04
CA ASN A 351 -14.91 5.82 -12.44
C ASN A 351 -15.41 5.91 -13.89
N SER A 352 -16.11 6.99 -14.20
CA SER A 352 -16.71 7.23 -15.52
C SER A 352 -16.01 8.37 -16.27
N CYS A 353 -15.90 8.25 -17.60
CA CYS A 353 -15.28 9.26 -18.45
C CYS A 353 -16.18 9.74 -19.60
N ILE A 354 -15.84 10.91 -20.15
CA ILE A 354 -16.55 11.51 -21.29
C ILE A 354 -16.01 10.92 -22.60
N GLU A 355 -14.68 10.90 -22.74
CA GLU A 355 -13.96 10.54 -23.96
C GLU A 355 -12.62 9.86 -23.61
N VAL A 356 -12.25 8.84 -24.39
CA VAL A 356 -10.95 8.16 -24.29
C VAL A 356 -10.33 8.10 -25.67
N ASP A 357 -9.07 8.50 -25.80
CA ASP A 357 -8.35 8.33 -27.05
C ASP A 357 -7.67 6.95 -27.14
N ILE A 358 -7.29 6.57 -28.35
CA ILE A 358 -6.57 5.33 -28.66
C ILE A 358 -5.10 5.30 -28.18
N LEU A 359 -4.59 6.38 -27.57
CA LEU A 359 -3.34 6.35 -26.80
C LEU A 359 -3.58 5.92 -25.34
N GLY A 360 -4.83 5.94 -24.88
CA GLY A 360 -5.25 5.75 -23.49
C GLY A 360 -5.28 7.05 -22.68
N GLN A 361 -5.33 8.22 -23.34
CA GLN A 361 -5.61 9.50 -22.69
C GLN A 361 -7.10 9.59 -22.38
N VAL A 362 -7.43 10.10 -21.20
CA VAL A 362 -8.80 10.12 -20.69
C VAL A 362 -9.21 11.55 -20.33
N CYS A 363 -10.40 11.93 -20.79
CA CYS A 363 -11.06 13.19 -20.50
C CYS A 363 -12.42 12.89 -19.85
N ALA A 364 -12.63 13.41 -18.64
CA ALA A 364 -13.85 13.30 -17.85
C ALA A 364 -14.34 14.68 -17.34
N ASP A 365 -13.49 15.71 -17.38
CA ASP A 365 -13.78 17.06 -16.86
C ASP A 365 -14.35 18.06 -17.88
N SER A 366 -14.13 17.83 -19.18
CA SER A 366 -14.32 18.83 -20.24
C SER A 366 -14.80 18.25 -21.58
N ILE A 367 -15.29 19.14 -22.46
CA ILE A 367 -15.73 18.83 -23.82
C ILE A 367 -15.19 19.92 -24.77
N GLY A 368 -14.08 19.63 -25.45
CA GLY A 368 -13.21 20.67 -26.01
C GLY A 368 -12.73 21.61 -24.91
N THR A 369 -12.64 22.90 -25.21
CA THR A 369 -12.32 23.95 -24.23
C THR A 369 -13.38 24.13 -23.13
N ARG A 370 -14.59 23.58 -23.31
CA ARG A 370 -15.73 23.77 -22.41
C ARG A 370 -15.58 22.97 -21.12
N VAL A 371 -15.54 23.65 -19.96
CA VAL A 371 -15.58 23.00 -18.64
C VAL A 371 -16.94 22.33 -18.42
N TYR A 372 -16.92 21.09 -17.96
CA TYR A 372 -18.10 20.30 -17.62
C TYR A 372 -18.12 19.86 -16.14
N SER A 373 -16.98 19.52 -15.53
CA SER A 373 -16.90 19.16 -14.11
C SER A 373 -15.53 19.53 -13.51
N GLY A 374 -14.61 18.58 -13.39
CA GLY A 374 -13.29 18.79 -12.80
C GLY A 374 -12.58 17.46 -12.59
N PHE A 375 -11.27 17.52 -12.31
CA PHE A 375 -10.42 16.34 -12.09
C PHE A 375 -10.96 15.41 -10.98
N GLY A 376 -11.55 15.99 -9.93
CA GLY A 376 -12.11 15.26 -8.79
C GLY A 376 -11.06 14.38 -8.09
N GLY A 377 -11.53 13.33 -7.42
CA GLY A 377 -10.69 12.26 -6.88
C GLY A 377 -10.46 11.09 -7.82
N GLN A 378 -10.93 11.14 -9.07
CA GLN A 378 -10.76 10.03 -10.02
C GLN A 378 -9.28 9.63 -10.12
N VAL A 379 -8.38 10.61 -10.25
CA VAL A 379 -6.94 10.36 -10.40
C VAL A 379 -6.34 9.79 -9.11
N ASP A 380 -6.76 10.32 -7.97
CA ASP A 380 -6.34 9.89 -6.63
C ASP A 380 -6.66 8.40 -6.42
N PHE A 381 -7.90 7.99 -6.73
CA PHE A 381 -8.37 6.62 -6.58
C PHE A 381 -7.81 5.64 -7.61
N LEU A 382 -7.67 6.04 -8.88
CA LEU A 382 -7.03 5.20 -9.90
C LEU A 382 -5.55 4.93 -9.52
N ARG A 383 -4.85 5.92 -8.95
CA ARG A 383 -3.46 5.74 -8.45
C ARG A 383 -3.41 4.91 -7.18
N GLY A 384 -4.26 5.19 -6.19
CA GLY A 384 -4.32 4.42 -4.96
C GLY A 384 -4.63 2.94 -5.21
N ALA A 385 -5.56 2.64 -6.11
CA ALA A 385 -5.86 1.27 -6.54
C ALA A 385 -4.66 0.64 -7.28
N ALA A 386 -4.05 1.34 -8.25
CA ALA A 386 -2.88 0.83 -8.98
C ALA A 386 -1.63 0.64 -8.08
N LYS A 387 -1.57 1.32 -6.94
CA LYS A 387 -0.51 1.20 -5.91
C LYS A 387 -0.87 0.23 -4.77
N GLY A 388 -2.04 -0.42 -4.81
CA GLY A 388 -2.54 -1.26 -3.72
C GLY A 388 -1.47 -2.20 -3.16
N LEU A 389 -1.24 -2.11 -1.84
CA LEU A 389 -0.08 -2.75 -1.19
C LEU A 389 -0.14 -4.29 -1.21
N ASP A 390 -1.30 -4.86 -1.49
CA ASP A 390 -1.50 -6.29 -1.71
C ASP A 390 -1.28 -6.76 -3.16
N GLY A 391 -1.02 -5.82 -4.09
CA GLY A 391 -0.85 -6.07 -5.51
C GLY A 391 -2.12 -6.46 -6.27
N LYS A 392 -3.31 -6.36 -5.65
CA LYS A 392 -4.61 -6.81 -6.21
C LYS A 392 -5.57 -5.67 -6.54
N GLY A 393 -5.19 -4.43 -6.31
CA GLY A 393 -6.00 -3.26 -6.64
C GLY A 393 -6.24 -3.09 -8.14
N LYS A 394 -7.44 -2.61 -8.49
CA LYS A 394 -7.97 -2.50 -9.85
C LYS A 394 -8.50 -1.10 -10.10
N ALA A 395 -7.91 -0.44 -11.10
CA ALA A 395 -8.29 0.89 -11.56
C ALA A 395 -9.15 0.76 -12.83
N ILE A 396 -10.45 1.06 -12.73
CA ILE A 396 -11.45 0.78 -13.78
C ILE A 396 -12.05 2.09 -14.27
N LEU A 397 -11.98 2.30 -15.59
CA LEU A 397 -12.62 3.41 -16.29
C LEU A 397 -13.66 2.86 -17.26
N ALA A 398 -14.89 3.34 -17.12
CA ALA A 398 -16.04 2.83 -17.83
C ALA A 398 -16.83 3.95 -18.52
N MET A 399 -17.33 3.68 -19.73
CA MET A 399 -18.23 4.56 -20.46
C MET A 399 -18.98 3.76 -21.53
N PRO A 400 -20.16 4.22 -22.00
CA PRO A 400 -20.71 3.75 -23.26
C PRO A 400 -19.74 4.06 -24.41
N SER A 401 -19.69 3.22 -25.44
CA SER A 401 -18.81 3.43 -26.61
C SER A 401 -19.22 4.64 -27.47
N VAL A 402 -20.50 5.02 -27.44
CA VAL A 402 -21.09 6.12 -28.22
C VAL A 402 -21.91 7.06 -27.34
N THR A 403 -22.11 8.28 -27.83
CA THR A 403 -23.06 9.26 -27.27
C THR A 403 -24.50 8.97 -27.74
N ARG A 404 -25.48 9.66 -27.14
CA ARG A 404 -26.88 9.63 -27.61
C ARG A 404 -27.08 10.12 -29.05
N LYS A 405 -26.09 10.82 -29.64
CA LYS A 405 -26.09 11.28 -31.04
C LYS A 405 -25.40 10.30 -31.98
N GLY A 406 -24.93 9.15 -31.50
CA GLY A 406 -24.14 8.19 -32.28
C GLY A 406 -22.65 8.55 -32.42
N GLU A 407 -22.20 9.73 -31.97
CA GLU A 407 -20.78 10.08 -31.96
C GLU A 407 -19.97 9.12 -31.08
N SER A 408 -18.83 8.61 -31.57
CA SER A 408 -17.93 7.76 -30.77
C SER A 408 -17.33 8.52 -29.59
N LYS A 409 -17.31 7.88 -28.42
CA LYS A 409 -16.53 8.32 -27.25
C LYS A 409 -15.11 7.78 -27.24
N ILE A 410 -14.82 6.77 -28.07
CA ILE A 410 -13.47 6.28 -28.34
C ILE A 410 -12.95 7.07 -29.54
N SER A 411 -12.07 8.04 -29.32
CA SER A 411 -11.59 8.95 -30.35
C SER A 411 -10.18 8.63 -30.83
N ILE A 412 -9.86 9.13 -32.03
CA ILE A 412 -8.51 9.07 -32.59
C ILE A 412 -7.53 9.92 -31.74
N SER A 413 -8.00 11.06 -31.29
CA SER A 413 -7.31 12.00 -30.41
C SER A 413 -8.38 12.81 -29.68
N LEU A 414 -8.13 13.16 -28.43
CA LEU A 414 -9.02 14.03 -27.65
C LEU A 414 -9.33 15.33 -28.41
N LYS A 415 -10.57 15.82 -28.29
CA LYS A 415 -11.03 17.09 -28.90
C LYS A 415 -10.11 18.26 -28.50
N PRO A 416 -9.79 19.20 -29.41
CA PRO A 416 -8.95 20.35 -29.08
C PRO A 416 -9.48 21.13 -27.87
N GLY A 417 -8.63 21.31 -26.86
CA GLY A 417 -8.98 21.94 -25.59
C GLY A 417 -9.46 21.00 -24.48
N ASN A 418 -9.74 19.72 -24.77
CA ASN A 418 -9.95 18.70 -23.72
C ASN A 418 -8.77 18.70 -22.76
N ARG A 419 -9.04 18.66 -21.46
CA ARG A 419 -8.02 18.48 -20.42
C ARG A 419 -7.83 16.98 -20.20
N MET A 420 -6.61 16.60 -19.80
CA MET A 420 -6.27 15.19 -19.57
C MET A 420 -6.27 14.91 -18.07
N ASP A 421 -7.23 14.11 -17.60
CA ASP A 421 -7.28 13.68 -16.19
C ASP A 421 -6.17 12.66 -15.91
N SER A 422 -5.90 11.76 -16.86
CA SER A 422 -4.77 10.85 -16.79
C SER A 422 -3.46 11.62 -17.05
N GLY A 423 -2.95 12.27 -16.00
CA GLY A 423 -1.73 13.10 -15.96
C GLY A 423 -0.41 12.35 -16.21
N ASN A 424 -0.38 11.50 -17.23
CA ASN A 424 0.83 10.90 -17.76
C ASN A 424 1.54 11.94 -18.64
N MET A 425 2.07 12.99 -17.99
CA MET A 425 2.72 14.14 -18.62
C MET A 425 3.72 13.70 -19.67
N VAL A 426 3.76 14.47 -20.76
CA VAL A 426 4.78 14.35 -21.80
C VAL A 426 6.09 14.89 -21.24
N GLY A 427 6.76 14.06 -20.45
CA GLY A 427 8.21 13.95 -20.57
C GLY A 427 8.47 13.31 -21.92
N ASP A 428 8.53 14.13 -22.97
CA ASP A 428 9.05 13.89 -24.31
C ASP A 428 8.65 12.65 -25.15
N ASN A 429 8.13 12.96 -26.34
CA ASN A 429 8.22 12.20 -27.59
C ASN A 429 7.61 10.81 -27.64
N ARG A 430 6.31 10.81 -27.37
CA ARG A 430 5.36 9.89 -27.98
C ARG A 430 5.13 10.35 -29.43
N ALA A 431 5.54 9.54 -30.40
CA ALA A 431 5.32 9.81 -31.82
C ALA A 431 3.84 9.57 -32.23
N PRO A 432 3.32 10.26 -33.25
CA PRO A 432 1.89 10.20 -33.65
C PRO A 432 1.39 8.83 -34.16
N CYS A 433 2.25 7.83 -34.31
CA CYS A 433 1.94 6.55 -34.99
C CYS A 433 1.02 5.58 -34.23
N ARG A 434 0.68 5.84 -32.96
CA ARG A 434 -0.23 4.96 -32.19
C ARG A 434 -1.71 5.19 -32.53
N VAL A 435 -2.03 6.33 -33.14
CA VAL A 435 -3.35 6.61 -33.75
C VAL A 435 -3.63 5.71 -34.94
N LEU A 436 -2.65 5.61 -35.86
CA LEU A 436 -2.75 4.76 -37.04
C LEU A 436 -2.98 3.29 -36.68
N LYS A 437 -2.36 2.77 -35.62
CA LYS A 437 -2.51 1.36 -35.20
C LYS A 437 -3.91 0.91 -34.78
N PHE A 438 -4.82 1.82 -34.46
CA PHE A 438 -6.24 1.45 -34.25
C PHE A 438 -7.04 1.61 -35.54
N HIS A 439 -6.84 2.69 -36.31
CA HIS A 439 -7.54 2.84 -37.59
C HIS A 439 -7.14 1.75 -38.61
N GLU A 440 -5.86 1.39 -38.72
CA GLU A 440 -5.35 0.26 -39.51
C GLU A 440 -5.86 -1.11 -39.03
N LYS A 441 -6.25 -1.23 -37.75
CA LYS A 441 -6.89 -2.45 -37.22
C LYS A 441 -8.38 -2.54 -37.53
N PHE A 442 -9.02 -1.43 -37.88
CA PHE A 442 -10.47 -1.34 -38.08
C PHE A 442 -10.89 -0.93 -39.50
N SER A 443 -9.97 -0.60 -40.42
CA SER A 443 -10.32 -0.08 -41.75
C SER A 443 -9.31 -0.41 -42.88
N SER A 444 -9.38 -1.66 -43.38
CA SER A 444 -9.09 -2.00 -44.79
C SER A 444 -7.58 -1.97 -45.23
N PRO A 445 -7.17 -2.46 -46.43
CA PRO A 445 -6.10 -3.48 -46.46
C PRO A 445 -4.83 -3.13 -47.26
N SER A 446 -3.66 -3.36 -46.64
CA SER A 446 -2.33 -3.54 -47.26
C SER A 446 -1.53 -2.35 -47.85
N ARG A 447 -0.33 -2.17 -47.27
CA ARG A 447 0.99 -1.80 -47.89
C ARG A 447 1.38 -0.33 -48.22
N ARG A 448 2.58 0.02 -47.67
CA ARG A 448 3.71 0.84 -48.20
C ARG A 448 3.70 2.39 -48.07
N ARG A 449 4.52 2.90 -47.15
CA ARG A 449 5.44 4.07 -47.34
C ARG A 449 6.81 3.80 -46.66
N PRO A 450 7.93 4.44 -47.07
CA PRO A 450 9.28 4.13 -46.58
C PRO A 450 9.59 4.65 -45.17
N VAL A 451 10.62 4.09 -44.53
CA VAL A 451 10.87 4.17 -43.08
C VAL A 451 11.73 5.38 -42.64
N GLY A 452 12.49 6.00 -43.55
CA GLY A 452 13.58 6.94 -43.21
C GLY A 452 13.16 8.30 -42.65
N ASP A 453 12.25 9.03 -43.31
CA ASP A 453 11.95 10.43 -42.94
C ASP A 453 11.18 10.56 -41.61
N THR A 454 10.45 9.50 -41.23
CA THR A 454 9.74 9.41 -39.95
C THR A 454 10.71 9.23 -38.78
N LEU A 455 11.85 8.56 -38.99
CA LEU A 455 12.88 8.32 -37.97
C LEU A 455 13.59 9.62 -37.58
N LYS A 456 14.10 10.40 -38.54
CA LYS A 456 14.83 11.65 -38.27
C LYS A 456 14.01 12.65 -37.43
N LYS A 457 12.73 12.83 -37.77
CA LYS A 457 11.81 13.70 -37.00
C LYS A 457 11.45 13.15 -35.61
N GLN A 458 11.60 11.85 -35.37
CA GLN A 458 11.52 11.27 -34.03
C GLN A 458 12.80 11.49 -33.22
N GLU A 459 13.97 11.42 -33.86
CA GLU A 459 15.31 11.51 -33.23
C GLU A 459 15.73 12.95 -32.86
N GLU A 460 15.30 13.98 -33.60
CA GLU A 460 15.50 15.37 -33.16
C GLU A 460 14.66 15.70 -31.92
N LYS A 461 13.40 15.23 -31.93
CA LYS A 461 12.48 15.38 -30.80
C LYS A 461 13.02 14.58 -29.60
N GLN A 462 13.19 13.27 -29.76
CA GLN A 462 14.38 12.50 -29.36
C GLN A 462 15.38 13.14 -28.39
N ALA A 463 16.16 14.09 -28.90
CA ALA A 463 17.30 14.72 -28.24
C ALA A 463 16.91 15.89 -27.31
N LYS A 464 15.84 16.63 -27.61
CA LYS A 464 15.39 17.78 -26.81
C LYS A 464 14.68 17.49 -25.47
N ALA A 465 14.07 16.33 -25.14
CA ALA A 465 14.68 14.99 -25.09
C ALA A 465 15.48 14.77 -23.80
N GLN A 466 16.62 14.11 -23.92
CA GLN A 466 17.51 13.93 -22.77
C GLN A 466 17.90 15.28 -22.18
N GLU A 467 18.12 16.30 -23.01
CA GLU A 467 18.62 17.60 -22.54
C GLU A 467 17.69 18.29 -21.52
N ALA A 468 16.38 18.36 -21.80
CA ALA A 468 15.42 18.94 -20.86
C ALA A 468 15.23 18.08 -19.60
N ARG A 469 15.36 16.76 -19.70
CA ARG A 469 15.26 15.83 -18.56
C ARG A 469 16.50 15.88 -17.67
N GLU A 470 17.70 15.95 -18.26
CA GLU A 470 18.98 16.03 -17.55
C GLU A 470 19.09 17.35 -16.77
N LYS A 471 18.79 18.50 -17.42
CA LYS A 471 18.69 19.81 -16.75
C LYS A 471 17.66 19.86 -15.62
N LEU A 472 16.61 19.03 -15.66
CA LEU A 472 15.63 18.90 -14.58
C LEU A 472 16.10 17.98 -13.45
N LEU A 473 16.87 16.93 -13.78
CA LEU A 473 17.45 16.00 -12.81
C LEU A 473 18.55 16.67 -11.98
N GLU A 474 19.44 17.45 -12.59
CA GLU A 474 20.44 18.25 -11.86
C GLU A 474 19.80 19.24 -10.89
N LYS A 475 18.84 20.05 -11.36
CA LYS A 475 18.07 20.99 -10.52
C LYS A 475 17.28 20.33 -9.40
N ARG A 476 16.95 19.04 -9.53
CA ARG A 476 16.33 18.25 -8.44
C ARG A 476 17.38 17.73 -7.46
N ALA A 477 18.55 17.29 -7.94
CA ALA A 477 19.64 16.82 -7.10
C ALA A 477 20.23 17.93 -6.22
N GLU A 478 20.43 19.14 -6.76
CA GLU A 478 20.85 20.30 -5.97
C GLU A 478 19.84 20.66 -4.88
N LYS A 479 18.55 20.78 -5.24
CA LYS A 479 17.49 21.05 -4.27
C LYS A 479 17.39 19.97 -3.18
N PHE A 480 17.66 18.70 -3.51
CA PHE A 480 17.70 17.63 -2.51
C PHE A 480 18.85 17.80 -1.51
N LYS A 481 20.04 18.20 -1.97
CA LYS A 481 21.18 18.51 -1.10
C LYS A 481 20.90 19.70 -0.18
N ASP A 482 20.34 20.79 -0.71
CA ASP A 482 19.96 21.98 0.07
C ASP A 482 18.90 21.68 1.12
N ILE A 483 17.90 20.84 0.78
CA ILE A 483 16.85 20.43 1.72
C ILE A 483 17.44 19.55 2.82
N PHE A 484 18.29 18.57 2.50
CA PHE A 484 18.94 17.73 3.50
C PHE A 484 19.74 18.55 4.51
N LYS A 485 20.56 19.50 4.03
CA LYS A 485 21.35 20.37 4.91
C LYS A 485 20.46 21.22 5.84
N LYS A 486 19.37 21.80 5.31
CA LYS A 486 18.39 22.54 6.13
C LYS A 486 17.66 21.67 7.15
N VAL A 487 17.41 20.39 6.84
CA VAL A 487 16.79 19.45 7.79
C VAL A 487 17.73 19.14 8.96
N GLU A 488 19.03 18.98 8.71
CA GLU A 488 20.02 18.81 9.79
C GLU A 488 20.16 20.06 10.65
N GLU A 489 20.24 21.25 10.02
CA GLU A 489 20.30 22.54 10.74
C GLU A 489 19.05 22.77 11.62
N ILE A 490 17.85 22.48 11.11
CA ILE A 490 16.59 22.59 11.87
C ILE A 490 16.54 21.56 13.01
N LYS A 491 17.08 20.35 12.81
CA LYS A 491 17.14 19.31 13.85
C LYS A 491 18.04 19.75 15.01
N ALA A 492 19.23 20.25 14.71
CA ALA A 492 20.16 20.78 15.71
C ALA A 492 19.54 21.96 16.48
N GLN A 493 18.91 22.92 15.79
CA GLN A 493 18.22 24.05 16.43
C GLN A 493 17.07 23.61 17.34
N LYS A 494 16.32 22.55 16.98
CA LYS A 494 15.27 22.00 17.84
C LYS A 494 15.83 21.35 19.11
N GLU A 495 16.91 20.60 19.00
CA GLU A 495 17.57 19.98 20.17
C GLU A 495 18.12 21.06 21.12
N GLU A 496 18.75 22.11 20.59
CA GLU A 496 19.22 23.25 21.38
C GLU A 496 18.07 24.01 22.06
N GLN A 497 16.97 24.28 21.33
CA GLN A 497 15.76 24.89 21.91
C GLN A 497 15.15 24.03 23.02
N GLN A 498 15.17 22.70 22.88
CA GLN A 498 14.61 21.79 23.87
C GLN A 498 15.44 21.78 25.17
N ILE A 499 16.77 21.87 25.05
CA ILE A 499 17.70 22.03 26.17
C ILE A 499 17.50 23.40 26.85
N GLN A 500 17.44 24.49 26.08
CA GLN A 500 17.14 25.84 26.57
C GLN A 500 15.80 25.90 27.33
N LEU A 501 14.76 25.25 26.82
CA LEU A 501 13.44 25.21 27.46
C LEU A 501 13.48 24.47 28.81
N ARG A 502 14.22 23.35 28.89
CA ARG A 502 14.39 22.56 30.11
C ARG A 502 15.13 23.36 31.19
N LEU A 503 16.25 23.99 30.86
CA LEU A 503 17.00 24.88 31.76
C LEU A 503 16.16 26.11 32.22
N SER A 504 15.39 26.69 31.31
CA SER A 504 14.45 27.78 31.62
C SER A 504 13.32 27.36 32.57
N MET A 505 12.90 26.09 32.51
CA MET A 505 11.89 25.53 33.40
C MET A 505 12.47 25.24 34.80
N GLU A 506 13.68 24.68 34.88
CA GLU A 506 14.38 24.44 36.15
C GLU A 506 14.67 25.74 36.90
N MET A 507 15.17 26.78 36.22
CA MET A 507 15.34 28.11 36.83
C MET A 507 14.02 28.71 37.34
N ARG A 508 12.91 28.50 36.61
CA ARG A 508 11.58 28.93 37.06
C ARG A 508 11.10 28.16 38.29
N LEU A 509 11.32 26.85 38.34
CA LEU A 509 11.01 26.00 39.50
C LEU A 509 11.85 26.40 40.73
N GLN A 510 13.15 26.62 40.59
CA GLN A 510 14.00 27.13 41.67
C GLN A 510 13.54 28.52 42.16
N LYS A 511 13.20 29.44 41.25
CA LYS A 511 12.72 30.78 41.61
C LYS A 511 11.35 30.77 42.28
N ALA A 512 10.46 29.87 41.87
CA ALA A 512 9.19 29.62 42.55
C ALA A 512 9.42 29.01 43.95
N GLY A 513 10.35 28.06 44.07
CA GLY A 513 10.78 27.48 45.36
C GLY A 513 11.33 28.54 46.32
N LYS A 514 12.25 29.40 45.87
CA LYS A 514 12.77 30.52 46.67
C LYS A 514 11.68 31.48 47.12
N LYS A 515 10.79 31.91 46.21
CA LYS A 515 9.63 32.75 46.58
C LYS A 515 8.70 32.07 47.59
N ARG A 516 8.45 30.76 47.44
CA ARG A 516 7.63 30.00 48.40
C ARG A 516 8.30 29.95 49.77
N GLN A 517 9.62 29.76 49.82
CA GLN A 517 10.38 29.78 51.06
C GLN A 517 10.41 31.18 51.71
N GLU A 518 10.61 32.25 50.94
CA GLU A 518 10.50 33.64 51.41
C GLU A 518 9.11 33.94 51.98
N GLN A 519 8.06 33.43 51.35
CA GLN A 519 6.67 33.62 51.79
C GLN A 519 6.36 32.81 53.06
N ILE A 520 6.86 31.58 53.18
CA ILE A 520 6.82 30.79 54.43
C ILE A 520 7.58 31.53 55.54
N ASN A 521 8.80 32.00 55.27
CA ASN A 521 9.60 32.73 56.26
C ASN A 521 8.93 34.06 56.69
N LYS A 522 8.17 34.73 55.80
CA LYS A 522 7.34 35.90 56.16
C LYS A 522 6.16 35.52 57.05
N ILE A 523 5.51 34.39 56.81
CA ILE A 523 4.42 33.88 57.67
C ILE A 523 4.97 33.53 59.05
N VAL A 524 6.13 32.85 59.12
CA VAL A 524 6.81 32.51 60.38
C VAL A 524 7.20 33.77 61.16
N ARG A 525 7.77 34.79 60.50
CA ARG A 525 8.06 36.08 61.16
C ARG A 525 6.79 36.76 61.67
N LYS A 526 5.72 36.82 60.86
CA LYS A 526 4.46 37.45 61.27
C LYS A 526 3.80 36.72 62.45
N ALA A 527 3.92 35.39 62.52
CA ALA A 527 3.50 34.62 63.69
C ALA A 527 4.34 34.98 64.93
N HIS A 528 5.67 35.07 64.80
CA HIS A 528 6.55 35.54 65.88
C HIS A 528 6.23 36.97 66.34
N ASP A 529 5.99 37.90 65.42
CA ASP A 529 5.60 39.29 65.71
C ASP A 529 4.21 39.39 66.36
N GLU A 530 3.34 38.40 66.17
CA GLU A 530 2.02 38.28 66.81
C GLU A 530 2.13 37.62 68.19
N ASP A 531 2.98 36.60 68.35
CA ASP A 531 3.30 35.97 69.65
C ASP A 531 4.05 36.92 70.60
N GLU A 532 4.97 37.76 70.10
CA GLU A 532 5.61 38.81 70.89
C GLU A 532 4.59 39.83 71.41
N LYS A 533 3.64 40.27 70.58
CA LYS A 533 2.55 41.18 71.00
C LYS A 533 1.61 40.54 72.01
N VAL A 534 1.30 39.26 71.85
CA VAL A 534 0.53 38.50 72.84
C VAL A 534 1.30 38.40 74.16
N SER A 535 2.61 38.17 74.11
CA SER A 535 3.48 38.15 75.30
C SER A 535 3.58 39.52 75.98
N GLU A 536 3.65 40.62 75.20
CA GLU A 536 3.67 41.99 75.71
C GLU A 536 2.33 42.36 76.37
N ILE A 537 1.20 41.97 75.78
CA ILE A 537 -0.14 42.12 76.38
C ILE A 537 -0.26 41.29 77.67
N LEU A 538 0.29 40.08 77.72
CA LEU A 538 0.32 39.25 78.93
C LEU A 538 1.22 39.86 80.01
N PHE A 539 2.34 40.47 79.65
CA PHE A 539 3.24 41.18 80.56
C PHE A 539 2.59 42.45 81.16
N ILE A 540 1.91 43.25 80.33
CA ILE A 540 1.16 44.44 80.79
C ILE A 540 0.02 44.04 81.74
N ASN A 541 -0.72 42.98 81.42
CA ASN A 541 -1.77 42.46 82.30
C ASN A 541 -1.21 41.85 83.60
N SER A 542 0.00 41.28 83.58
CA SER A 542 0.72 40.83 84.79
C SER A 542 1.05 41.99 85.73
N LEU A 543 1.64 43.06 85.19
CA LEU A 543 1.98 44.25 85.98
C LEU A 543 0.74 44.94 86.58
N GLY A 544 -0.38 44.95 85.85
CA GLY A 544 -1.67 45.43 86.38
C GLY A 544 -2.29 44.53 87.47
N ALA A 545 -1.91 43.25 87.55
CA ALA A 545 -2.37 42.31 88.56
C ALA A 545 -1.52 42.36 89.83
N ASP A 546 -0.20 42.52 89.72
CA ASP A 546 0.69 42.50 90.90
C ASP A 546 0.52 43.74 91.81
N THR A 547 0.09 44.91 91.30
CA THR A 547 -0.21 46.09 92.14
C THR A 547 -1.43 45.88 93.05
N LYS A 548 -2.39 45.00 92.69
CA LYS A 548 -3.54 44.64 93.54
C LYS A 548 -3.26 43.49 94.51
N LYS A 549 -2.09 42.84 94.38
CA LYS A 549 -1.73 41.64 95.14
C LYS A 549 -1.19 41.97 96.53
N HIS A 550 -0.68 43.19 96.74
CA HIS A 550 -0.01 43.58 97.98
C HIS A 550 -0.94 43.89 99.18
N GLU A 551 -2.24 44.09 98.98
CA GLU A 551 -3.18 44.33 100.10
C GLU A 551 -3.77 43.05 100.73
N ILE A 552 -3.67 41.89 100.05
CA ILE A 552 -4.30 40.62 100.50
C ILE A 552 -3.27 39.57 100.93
N PHE A 553 -2.10 40.01 101.42
CA PHE A 553 -1.08 39.12 102.04
C PHE A 553 -1.05 39.19 103.58
N SER A 554 -2.08 39.77 104.23
CA SER A 554 -2.19 39.87 105.70
C SER A 554 -3.17 38.87 106.34
N LYS A 555 -3.80 37.98 105.57
CA LYS A 555 -4.79 36.98 106.07
C LYS A 555 -4.52 35.55 105.58
N GLU A 556 -3.25 35.24 105.36
CA GLU A 556 -2.78 33.95 104.85
C GLU A 556 -2.67 32.89 105.97
N LYS A 557 -3.82 32.38 106.44
CA LYS A 557 -3.87 31.12 107.20
C LYS A 557 -5.16 30.30 107.04
N VAL A 558 -5.96 30.65 106.04
CA VAL A 558 -7.21 29.93 105.65
C VAL A 558 -7.15 29.46 104.18
N HIS A 559 -6.06 29.75 103.46
CA HIS A 559 -5.94 29.48 102.03
C HIS A 559 -5.20 28.19 101.62
N GLU A 560 -4.49 27.51 102.53
CA GLU A 560 -3.81 26.24 102.21
C GLU A 560 -4.79 25.14 101.76
N SER A 561 -5.99 25.08 102.35
CA SER A 561 -7.04 24.13 101.90
C SER A 561 -7.53 24.40 100.48
N ARG A 562 -7.44 25.65 99.98
CA ARG A 562 -7.86 26.03 98.61
C ARG A 562 -6.80 25.73 97.55
N LEU A 563 -5.56 25.48 97.96
CA LEU A 563 -4.46 25.20 97.03
C LEU A 563 -4.56 23.80 96.42
N GLN A 564 -5.08 22.83 97.19
CA GLN A 564 -5.35 21.47 96.71
C GLN A 564 -6.53 21.44 95.72
N ASP A 565 -7.66 22.08 96.04
CA ASP A 565 -8.82 22.19 95.13
C ASP A 565 -8.43 22.78 93.76
N LEU A 566 -7.58 23.81 93.75
CA LEU A 566 -7.12 24.48 92.52
C LEU A 566 -6.09 23.65 91.72
N GLN A 567 -5.40 22.69 92.34
CA GLN A 567 -4.57 21.72 91.62
C GLN A 567 -5.43 20.63 90.98
N GLU A 568 -6.42 20.08 91.70
CA GLU A 568 -7.37 19.12 91.14
C GLU A 568 -8.23 19.73 90.01
N GLU A 569 -8.67 20.98 90.12
CA GLU A 569 -9.45 21.65 89.07
C GLU A 569 -8.63 21.87 87.78
N ARG A 570 -7.33 22.15 87.90
CA ARG A 570 -6.42 22.27 86.74
C ARG A 570 -6.17 20.91 86.09
N GLN A 571 -6.04 19.85 86.89
CA GLN A 571 -5.85 18.49 86.39
C GLN A 571 -7.11 17.99 85.67
N ARG A 572 -8.31 18.22 86.24
CA ARG A 572 -9.59 17.97 85.58
C ARG A 572 -9.76 18.75 84.28
N LYS A 573 -9.38 20.02 84.20
CA LYS A 573 -9.47 20.81 82.95
C LYS A 573 -8.51 20.34 81.86
N LEU A 574 -7.35 19.81 82.23
CA LEU A 574 -6.42 19.16 81.29
C LEU A 574 -6.98 17.81 80.78
N GLU A 575 -7.56 17.00 81.66
CA GLU A 575 -8.25 15.75 81.29
C GLU A 575 -9.51 16.01 80.45
N GLU A 576 -10.28 17.06 80.74
CA GLU A 576 -11.45 17.47 79.96
C GLU A 576 -11.05 17.98 78.57
N LYS A 577 -9.92 18.70 78.45
CA LYS A 577 -9.38 19.14 77.17
C LYS A 577 -8.83 17.94 76.36
N ALA A 578 -8.06 17.06 76.99
CA ALA A 578 -7.53 15.86 76.34
C ALA A 578 -8.63 14.88 75.90
N SER A 579 -9.69 14.72 76.70
CA SER A 579 -10.85 13.88 76.33
C SER A 579 -11.70 14.53 75.23
N LYS A 580 -11.89 15.85 75.22
CA LYS A 580 -12.53 16.57 74.10
C LYS A 580 -11.72 16.47 72.81
N GLU A 581 -10.40 16.57 72.88
CA GLU A 581 -9.50 16.44 71.72
C GLU A 581 -9.47 15.00 71.19
N LYS A 582 -9.39 14.00 72.07
CA LYS A 582 -9.51 12.58 71.73
C LYS A 582 -10.87 12.23 71.14
N ALA A 583 -11.97 12.77 71.70
CA ALA A 583 -13.32 12.62 71.15
C ALA A 583 -13.49 13.32 69.79
N PHE A 584 -12.82 14.45 69.54
CA PHE A 584 -12.80 15.10 68.23
C PHE A 584 -12.02 14.28 67.20
N GLU A 585 -10.90 13.67 67.61
CA GLU A 585 -10.11 12.79 66.75
C GLU A 585 -10.82 11.45 66.47
N GLU A 586 -11.52 10.87 67.45
CA GLU A 586 -12.42 9.73 67.27
C GLU A 586 -13.61 10.08 66.36
N ARG A 587 -14.22 11.26 66.50
CA ARG A 587 -15.29 11.72 65.62
C ARG A 587 -14.80 11.95 64.19
N ARG A 588 -13.58 12.45 64.01
CA ARG A 588 -12.92 12.56 62.70
C ARG A 588 -12.64 11.17 62.11
N LYS A 589 -12.04 10.25 62.88
CA LYS A 589 -11.81 8.86 62.46
C LYS A 589 -13.12 8.13 62.13
N ALA A 590 -14.21 8.40 62.85
CA ALA A 590 -15.53 7.85 62.56
C ALA A 590 -16.11 8.39 61.25
N ILE A 591 -16.03 9.70 60.98
CA ILE A 591 -16.48 10.31 59.71
C ILE A 591 -15.62 9.81 58.53
N GLU A 592 -14.32 9.60 58.75
CA GLU A 592 -13.39 9.10 57.73
C GLU A 592 -13.62 7.60 57.46
N ALA A 593 -13.88 6.80 58.50
CA ALA A 593 -14.31 5.40 58.38
C ALA A 593 -15.71 5.26 57.75
N GLU A 594 -16.67 6.14 58.06
CA GLU A 594 -18.00 6.16 57.43
C GLU A 594 -17.90 6.48 55.93
N LYS A 595 -17.04 7.44 55.55
CA LYS A 595 -16.71 7.70 54.13
C LYS A 595 -16.08 6.47 53.47
N GLN A 596 -15.13 5.81 54.13
CA GLN A 596 -14.46 4.63 53.60
C GLN A 596 -15.46 3.47 53.39
N ALA A 597 -16.28 3.17 54.40
CA ALA A 597 -17.32 2.15 54.36
C ALA A 597 -18.40 2.48 53.31
N ARG A 598 -18.77 3.75 53.13
CA ARG A 598 -19.70 4.18 52.06
C ARG A 598 -19.09 3.99 50.67
N ILE A 599 -17.80 4.23 50.50
CA ILE A 599 -17.08 3.98 49.24
C ILE A 599 -16.97 2.48 48.97
N GLU A 600 -16.69 1.65 49.97
CA GLU A 600 -16.65 0.18 49.83
C GLU A 600 -18.03 -0.39 49.52
N LYS A 601 -19.08 0.01 50.23
CA LYS A 601 -20.48 -0.38 49.95
C LYS A 601 -20.91 0.01 48.53
N LEU A 602 -20.45 1.16 48.02
CA LEU A 602 -20.65 1.55 46.61
C LEU A 602 -19.82 0.72 45.62
N LYS A 603 -18.57 0.35 45.95
CA LYS A 603 -17.74 -0.56 45.13
C LYS A 603 -18.34 -1.96 45.08
N GLU A 604 -18.87 -2.46 46.19
CA GLU A 604 -19.48 -3.78 46.32
C GLU A 604 -20.84 -3.85 45.61
N GLN A 605 -21.68 -2.82 45.75
CA GLN A 605 -22.88 -2.67 44.92
C GLN A 605 -22.56 -2.56 43.42
N ARG A 606 -21.44 -1.91 43.04
CA ARG A 606 -20.96 -1.92 41.64
C ARG A 606 -20.50 -3.32 41.20
N LYS A 607 -19.73 -4.05 42.01
CA LYS A 607 -19.36 -5.45 41.72
C LYS A 607 -20.59 -6.35 41.55
N LEU A 608 -21.56 -6.27 42.45
CA LEU A 608 -22.81 -7.03 42.37
C LEU A 608 -23.65 -6.66 41.14
N LYS A 609 -23.73 -5.38 40.77
CA LYS A 609 -24.39 -4.95 39.52
C LYS A 609 -23.66 -5.48 38.28
N VAL A 610 -22.33 -5.40 38.23
CA VAL A 610 -21.53 -5.92 37.11
C VAL A 610 -21.68 -7.45 37.01
N MET A 611 -21.59 -8.19 38.11
CA MET A 611 -21.83 -9.63 38.12
C MET A 611 -23.25 -10.00 37.68
N LYS A 612 -24.27 -9.23 38.09
CA LYS A 612 -25.66 -9.47 37.64
C LYS A 612 -25.85 -9.21 36.14
N ILE A 613 -25.24 -8.13 35.62
CA ILE A 613 -25.23 -7.82 34.18
C ILE A 613 -24.49 -8.91 33.41
N GLN A 614 -23.34 -9.38 33.91
CA GLN A 614 -22.54 -10.41 33.26
C GLN A 614 -23.24 -11.78 33.26
N ARG A 615 -23.97 -12.13 34.33
CA ARG A 615 -24.81 -13.33 34.38
C ARG A 615 -25.98 -13.25 33.40
N GLN A 616 -26.68 -12.11 33.34
CA GLN A 616 -27.73 -11.86 32.34
C GLN A 616 -27.21 -11.86 30.91
N PHE A 617 -25.96 -11.44 30.69
CA PHE A 617 -25.31 -11.52 29.38
C PHE A 617 -25.03 -12.98 28.99
N GLN A 618 -24.48 -13.78 29.89
CA GLN A 618 -24.23 -15.22 29.67
C GLN A 618 -25.52 -16.03 29.49
N GLU A 619 -26.60 -15.69 30.20
CA GLU A 619 -27.92 -16.31 30.02
C GLU A 619 -28.50 -15.97 28.64
N LYS A 620 -28.48 -14.70 28.22
CA LYS A 620 -28.90 -14.29 26.87
C LYS A 620 -28.02 -14.84 25.75
N GLU A 621 -26.73 -15.07 26.02
CA GLU A 621 -25.80 -15.70 25.08
C GLU A 621 -26.10 -17.19 24.91
N LYS A 622 -26.42 -17.90 26.00
CA LYS A 622 -26.96 -19.27 25.95
C LYS A 622 -28.29 -19.35 25.20
N GLU A 623 -29.27 -18.50 25.53
CA GLU A 623 -30.56 -18.45 24.83
C GLU A 623 -30.36 -18.19 23.31
N ARG A 624 -29.41 -17.33 22.94
CA ARG A 624 -29.05 -17.10 21.53
C ARG A 624 -28.43 -18.31 20.87
N LEU A 625 -27.55 -19.04 21.55
CA LEU A 625 -26.92 -20.26 21.04
C LEU A 625 -27.92 -21.40 20.90
N GLU A 626 -28.81 -21.59 21.87
CA GLU A 626 -29.90 -22.58 21.80
C GLU A 626 -30.90 -22.23 20.69
N LEU A 627 -31.29 -20.96 20.54
CA LEU A 627 -32.14 -20.51 19.42
C LEU A 627 -31.44 -20.65 18.06
N ALA A 628 -30.12 -20.44 17.98
CA ALA A 628 -29.35 -20.65 16.77
C ALA A 628 -29.26 -22.15 16.41
N PHE A 629 -29.00 -23.01 17.40
CA PHE A 629 -28.97 -24.46 17.25
C PHE A 629 -30.34 -25.01 16.82
N GLN A 630 -31.42 -24.54 17.43
CA GLN A 630 -32.79 -24.91 17.05
C GLN A 630 -33.09 -24.49 15.61
N LYS A 631 -32.69 -23.26 15.20
CA LYS A 631 -32.80 -22.79 13.82
C LYS A 631 -31.93 -23.58 12.83
N GLU A 632 -30.80 -24.11 13.25
CA GLU A 632 -29.95 -24.97 12.42
C GLU A 632 -30.59 -26.35 12.22
N LEU A 633 -31.19 -26.94 13.26
CA LEU A 633 -32.01 -28.15 13.17
C LEU A 633 -33.21 -27.95 12.24
N ASP A 634 -33.94 -26.84 12.41
CA ASP A 634 -35.05 -26.43 11.56
C ASP A 634 -34.62 -26.26 10.09
N ARG A 635 -33.43 -25.66 9.87
CA ARG A 635 -32.84 -25.50 8.54
C ARG A 635 -32.41 -26.83 7.94
N LYS A 636 -31.83 -27.76 8.71
CA LYS A 636 -31.48 -29.11 8.25
C LYS A 636 -32.73 -29.92 7.89
N SER A 637 -33.80 -29.82 8.69
CA SER A 637 -35.10 -30.42 8.40
C SER A 637 -35.71 -29.85 7.11
N LYS A 638 -35.73 -28.51 6.96
CA LYS A 638 -36.22 -27.83 5.74
C LYS A 638 -35.39 -28.17 4.51
N ILE A 639 -34.07 -28.25 4.61
CA ILE A 639 -33.20 -28.69 3.50
C ILE A 639 -33.46 -30.16 3.15
N SER A 640 -33.68 -31.03 4.14
CA SER A 640 -34.04 -32.44 3.88
C SER A 640 -35.39 -32.54 3.13
N ALA A 641 -36.42 -31.84 3.59
CA ALA A 641 -37.73 -31.80 2.93
C ALA A 641 -37.66 -31.19 1.52
N LEU A 642 -36.88 -30.14 1.33
CA LEU A 642 -36.70 -29.46 0.04
C LEU A 642 -35.86 -30.31 -0.93
N ASN A 643 -34.87 -31.05 -0.44
CA ASN A 643 -34.16 -32.07 -1.21
C ASN A 643 -35.06 -33.25 -1.59
N ALA A 644 -35.97 -33.66 -0.71
CA ALA A 644 -36.96 -34.71 -1.01
C ALA A 644 -37.97 -34.25 -2.07
N LEU A 645 -38.44 -32.99 -2.00
CA LEU A 645 -39.25 -32.36 -3.05
C LEU A 645 -38.48 -32.27 -4.37
N HIS A 646 -37.24 -31.79 -4.37
CA HIS A 646 -36.39 -31.74 -5.55
C HIS A 646 -36.08 -33.14 -6.12
N ALA A 647 -36.01 -34.18 -5.28
CA ALA A 647 -35.86 -35.56 -5.73
C ALA A 647 -37.15 -36.06 -6.40
N ALA A 648 -38.32 -35.79 -5.82
CA ALA A 648 -39.61 -36.12 -6.40
C ALA A 648 -39.88 -35.36 -7.71
N GLU A 649 -39.58 -34.06 -7.77
CA GLU A 649 -39.64 -33.26 -9.00
C GLU A 649 -38.63 -33.76 -10.04
N LYS A 650 -37.43 -34.19 -9.63
CA LYS A 650 -36.45 -34.80 -10.52
C LYS A 650 -36.91 -36.16 -11.05
N GLU A 651 -37.60 -36.96 -10.25
CA GLU A 651 -38.19 -38.24 -10.67
C GLU A 651 -39.40 -38.01 -11.61
N GLU A 652 -40.26 -37.02 -11.32
CA GLU A 652 -41.36 -36.63 -12.20
C GLU A 652 -40.84 -36.02 -13.50
N LEU A 653 -39.79 -35.20 -13.44
CA LEU A 653 -39.09 -34.67 -14.60
C LEU A 653 -38.38 -35.80 -15.37
N GLN A 654 -37.80 -36.81 -14.70
CA GLN A 654 -37.27 -38.00 -15.34
C GLN A 654 -38.38 -38.84 -15.99
N LYS A 655 -39.57 -38.95 -15.39
CA LYS A 655 -40.75 -39.58 -16.01
C LYS A 655 -41.28 -38.77 -17.20
N LYS A 656 -41.26 -37.44 -17.14
CA LYS A 656 -41.58 -36.55 -18.27
C LYS A 656 -40.51 -36.56 -19.36
N ILE A 657 -39.24 -36.72 -19.00
CA ILE A 657 -38.12 -36.91 -19.93
C ILE A 657 -38.20 -38.30 -20.55
N LEU A 658 -38.52 -39.36 -19.80
CA LEU A 658 -38.76 -40.70 -20.31
C LEU A 658 -39.99 -40.73 -21.21
N ALA A 659 -41.11 -40.13 -20.82
CA ALA A 659 -42.30 -40.00 -21.66
C ALA A 659 -42.01 -39.16 -22.91
N LYS A 660 -41.25 -38.06 -22.81
CA LYS A 660 -40.78 -37.31 -24.00
C LYS A 660 -39.72 -38.06 -24.80
N GLN A 661 -38.92 -38.93 -24.20
CA GLN A 661 -37.96 -39.78 -24.88
C GLN A 661 -38.67 -40.95 -25.55
N GLU A 662 -39.74 -41.49 -24.98
CA GLU A 662 -40.61 -42.50 -25.58
C GLU A 662 -41.50 -41.89 -26.65
N GLU A 663 -42.07 -40.71 -26.46
CA GLU A 663 -42.83 -40.00 -27.49
C GLU A 663 -41.89 -39.46 -28.58
N SER A 664 -40.69 -39.00 -28.23
CA SER A 664 -39.64 -38.70 -29.20
C SER A 664 -39.04 -39.96 -29.81
N LYS A 665 -39.10 -41.13 -29.17
CA LYS A 665 -38.69 -42.43 -29.73
C LYS A 665 -39.80 -43.00 -30.58
N ARG A 666 -41.08 -42.71 -30.32
CA ARG A 666 -42.23 -43.02 -31.17
C ARG A 666 -42.26 -42.12 -32.39
N ARG A 667 -42.11 -40.81 -32.22
CA ARG A 667 -41.90 -39.88 -33.33
C ARG A 667 -40.59 -40.13 -34.04
N HIS A 668 -39.52 -40.56 -33.36
CA HIS A 668 -38.29 -41.02 -34.02
C HIS A 668 -38.43 -42.42 -34.59
N GLU A 669 -39.36 -43.28 -34.17
CA GLU A 669 -39.63 -44.59 -34.77
C GLU A 669 -40.52 -44.43 -35.98
N GLU A 670 -41.60 -43.63 -35.92
CA GLU A 670 -42.42 -43.22 -37.07
C GLU A 670 -41.60 -42.41 -38.08
N ASN A 671 -40.78 -41.45 -37.64
CA ASN A 671 -39.84 -40.76 -38.50
C ASN A 671 -38.68 -41.67 -38.91
N MET A 672 -38.25 -42.66 -38.12
CA MET A 672 -37.33 -43.71 -38.58
C MET A 672 -38.03 -44.74 -39.47
N GLU A 673 -39.35 -44.81 -39.53
CA GLU A 673 -40.11 -45.69 -40.43
C GLU A 673 -40.34 -44.97 -41.75
N GLN A 674 -40.64 -43.67 -41.72
CA GLN A 674 -40.61 -42.78 -42.88
C GLN A 674 -39.19 -42.57 -43.42
N ILE A 675 -38.17 -42.47 -42.55
CA ILE A 675 -36.75 -42.48 -42.92
C ILE A 675 -36.31 -43.90 -43.26
N ARG A 676 -36.88 -45.00 -42.73
CA ARG A 676 -36.61 -46.36 -43.24
C ARG A 676 -37.22 -46.53 -44.61
N GLN A 677 -38.40 -46.01 -44.91
CA GLN A 677 -38.94 -46.00 -46.27
C GLN A 677 -38.04 -45.16 -47.20
N LYS A 678 -37.77 -43.89 -46.86
CA LYS A 678 -36.87 -43.02 -47.65
C LYS A 678 -35.41 -43.47 -47.71
N ALA A 679 -34.91 -44.23 -46.74
CA ALA A 679 -33.54 -44.75 -46.70
C ALA A 679 -33.45 -46.23 -47.07
N LEU A 680 -34.57 -46.94 -47.28
CA LEU A 680 -34.62 -48.13 -48.12
C LEU A 680 -34.53 -47.69 -49.60
N GLU A 681 -35.11 -46.52 -49.93
CA GLU A 681 -35.00 -45.88 -51.26
C GLU A 681 -33.67 -45.12 -51.49
N LEU A 682 -32.97 -44.65 -50.44
CA LEU A 682 -31.68 -43.93 -50.55
C LEU A 682 -30.55 -44.54 -49.70
N SER A 683 -30.65 -45.81 -49.34
CA SER A 683 -29.66 -46.58 -48.57
C SER A 683 -29.10 -45.88 -47.31
N VAL A 684 -29.79 -46.11 -46.18
CA VAL A 684 -29.24 -46.31 -44.82
C VAL A 684 -27.69 -46.37 -44.82
N LYS A 685 -26.91 -45.49 -44.15
CA LYS A 685 -27.20 -44.54 -43.05
C LYS A 685 -26.06 -43.51 -42.87
N LYS A 686 -26.42 -42.34 -42.34
CA LYS A 686 -25.71 -41.43 -41.37
C LYS A 686 -24.30 -40.91 -41.73
N SER A 687 -23.96 -39.61 -41.67
CA SER A 687 -24.29 -38.49 -40.75
C SER A 687 -23.48 -38.46 -39.45
N SER A 688 -22.51 -37.52 -39.39
CA SER A 688 -22.42 -36.39 -38.43
C SER A 688 -23.01 -36.57 -37.01
N SER A 689 -22.42 -36.12 -35.90
CA SER A 689 -21.83 -34.77 -35.68
C SER A 689 -21.22 -34.62 -34.26
N THR A 690 -20.28 -33.67 -34.09
CA THR A 690 -20.05 -32.79 -32.89
C THR A 690 -20.35 -33.28 -31.46
N SER A 691 -19.36 -33.12 -30.58
CA SER A 691 -19.57 -32.67 -29.19
C SER A 691 -18.51 -31.63 -28.78
N ASP A 692 -18.96 -30.47 -28.31
CA ASP A 692 -18.15 -29.44 -27.64
C ASP A 692 -18.40 -29.55 -26.13
N GLU A 693 -17.56 -30.31 -25.41
CA GLU A 693 -17.53 -30.32 -23.95
C GLU A 693 -16.07 -30.34 -23.45
N ALA A 694 -15.77 -29.48 -22.48
CA ALA A 694 -14.41 -29.36 -21.94
C ALA A 694 -14.12 -30.45 -20.90
N LEU A 695 -13.27 -31.40 -21.25
CA LEU A 695 -12.90 -32.53 -20.39
C LEU A 695 -12.16 -32.09 -19.11
N VAL A 696 -12.60 -32.65 -17.99
CA VAL A 696 -11.90 -32.56 -16.69
C VAL A 696 -10.74 -33.54 -16.70
N CYS A 697 -9.53 -33.05 -16.42
CA CYS A 697 -8.30 -33.84 -16.55
C CYS A 697 -8.15 -34.86 -15.41
N VAL A 698 -8.35 -36.14 -15.70
CA VAL A 698 -8.08 -37.27 -14.79
C VAL A 698 -6.86 -38.07 -15.32
N PRO A 699 -5.86 -38.42 -14.49
CA PRO A 699 -4.78 -39.32 -14.89
C PRO A 699 -5.30 -40.74 -15.19
N TYR A 700 -4.64 -41.46 -16.11
CA TYR A 700 -4.92 -42.89 -16.30
C TYR A 700 -4.30 -43.73 -15.17
N ASP A 701 -5.06 -44.68 -14.63
CA ASP A 701 -4.57 -45.62 -13.60
C ASP A 701 -3.49 -46.58 -14.15
N THR A 702 -3.52 -46.88 -15.45
CA THR A 702 -2.50 -47.67 -16.16
C THR A 702 -1.78 -46.83 -17.21
N VAL A 703 -0.46 -46.98 -17.29
CA VAL A 703 0.37 -46.31 -18.30
C VAL A 703 0.04 -46.89 -19.67
N LYS A 704 -0.35 -46.07 -20.65
CA LYS A 704 -0.69 -46.53 -22.02
C LYS A 704 0.46 -46.28 -23.00
N MET A 705 0.52 -47.00 -24.11
CA MET A 705 1.48 -46.76 -25.19
C MET A 705 0.85 -46.95 -26.59
N CYS A 706 1.35 -46.20 -27.58
CA CYS A 706 1.08 -46.49 -28.97
C CYS A 706 2.06 -47.58 -29.47
N ALA A 707 1.55 -48.78 -29.77
CA ALA A 707 2.32 -49.89 -30.31
C ALA A 707 2.93 -49.58 -31.70
N LEU A 708 2.28 -48.72 -32.48
CA LEU A 708 2.65 -48.32 -33.84
C LEU A 708 3.80 -47.31 -33.87
N CYS A 709 3.76 -46.31 -32.98
CA CYS A 709 4.80 -45.28 -32.86
C CYS A 709 5.86 -45.56 -31.79
N LYS A 710 5.64 -46.57 -30.93
CA LYS A 710 6.43 -46.89 -29.73
C LYS A 710 6.57 -45.69 -28.78
N VAL A 711 5.47 -44.96 -28.57
CA VAL A 711 5.39 -43.76 -27.71
C VAL A 711 4.51 -44.04 -26.49
N ILE A 712 5.03 -43.79 -25.30
CA ILE A 712 4.29 -43.88 -24.03
C ILE A 712 3.41 -42.64 -23.84
N ILE A 713 2.19 -42.86 -23.36
CA ILE A 713 1.10 -41.89 -23.28
C ILE A 713 0.72 -41.70 -21.81
N LYS A 714 0.98 -40.49 -21.32
CA LYS A 714 0.92 -40.17 -19.87
C LYS A 714 -0.39 -39.51 -19.43
N SER A 715 -1.22 -39.04 -20.37
CA SER A 715 -2.52 -38.40 -20.12
C SER A 715 -3.33 -38.29 -21.42
N GLU A 716 -4.63 -38.00 -21.32
CA GLU A 716 -5.50 -37.72 -22.47
C GLU A 716 -4.98 -36.57 -23.35
N VAL A 717 -4.48 -35.50 -22.73
CA VAL A 717 -3.88 -34.36 -23.48
C VAL A 717 -2.68 -34.82 -24.31
N TYR A 718 -1.88 -35.74 -23.78
CA TYR A 718 -0.75 -36.32 -24.52
C TYR A 718 -1.21 -37.29 -25.62
N LEU A 719 -2.29 -38.04 -25.39
CA LEU A 719 -2.94 -38.88 -26.42
C LEU A 719 -3.42 -38.02 -27.60
N PHE A 720 -4.22 -36.98 -27.36
CA PHE A 720 -4.70 -36.08 -28.42
C PHE A 720 -3.56 -35.38 -29.17
N GLY A 721 -2.51 -34.95 -28.46
CA GLY A 721 -1.32 -34.37 -29.08
C GLY A 721 -0.50 -35.37 -29.91
N HIS A 722 -0.46 -36.64 -29.50
CA HIS A 722 0.21 -37.71 -30.23
C HIS A 722 -0.56 -38.11 -31.48
N LEU A 723 -1.87 -38.35 -31.37
CA LEU A 723 -2.73 -38.78 -32.48
C LEU A 723 -2.83 -37.73 -33.60
N ARG A 724 -2.78 -36.43 -33.26
CA ARG A 724 -2.72 -35.33 -34.24
C ARG A 724 -1.29 -35.01 -34.71
N GLY A 725 -0.29 -35.73 -34.20
CA GLY A 725 1.13 -35.49 -34.47
C GLY A 725 1.58 -36.06 -35.82
N LYS A 726 2.40 -35.30 -36.55
CA LYS A 726 2.87 -35.70 -37.89
C LYS A 726 3.53 -37.08 -37.93
N ARG A 727 4.33 -37.43 -36.91
CA ARG A 727 4.99 -38.74 -36.79
C ARG A 727 4.01 -39.92 -36.69
N HIS A 728 2.82 -39.71 -36.14
CA HIS A 728 1.76 -40.71 -36.04
C HIS A 728 1.03 -40.86 -37.38
N ASN A 729 0.63 -39.74 -37.98
CA ASN A 729 0.01 -39.72 -39.31
C ASN A 729 0.93 -40.35 -40.39
N ASP A 730 2.22 -40.00 -40.41
CA ASP A 730 3.20 -40.55 -41.35
C ASP A 730 3.39 -42.08 -41.15
N ALA A 731 3.22 -42.60 -39.93
CA ALA A 731 3.32 -44.02 -39.62
C ALA A 731 2.05 -44.79 -40.03
N ILE A 732 0.87 -44.19 -39.85
CA ILE A 732 -0.41 -44.76 -40.32
C ILE A 732 -0.42 -44.85 -41.85
N ILE A 733 -0.05 -43.77 -42.55
CA ILE A 733 0.03 -43.74 -44.02
C ILE A 733 0.99 -44.81 -44.54
N LYS A 734 2.11 -45.06 -43.85
CA LYS A 734 3.05 -46.13 -44.21
C LYS A 734 2.51 -47.54 -43.99
N GLN A 735 1.68 -47.76 -42.97
CA GLN A 735 1.10 -49.08 -42.71
C GLN A 735 -0.18 -49.34 -43.54
N ASN A 736 -0.71 -48.31 -44.20
CA ASN A 736 -1.90 -48.34 -45.07
C ASN A 736 -1.52 -48.14 -46.56
N ASP A 737 -0.39 -48.70 -47.01
CA ASP A 737 0.11 -48.68 -48.39
C ASP A 737 0.10 -47.30 -49.08
N GLY A 738 0.37 -46.22 -48.33
CA GLY A 738 0.41 -44.85 -48.83
C GLY A 738 -0.96 -44.19 -49.02
N LYS A 739 -2.07 -44.86 -48.67
CA LYS A 739 -3.42 -44.31 -48.76
C LYS A 739 -3.83 -43.60 -47.46
N ILE A 740 -4.48 -42.45 -47.61
CA ILE A 740 -5.01 -41.66 -46.50
C ILE A 740 -6.30 -42.34 -45.99
N PRO A 741 -6.38 -42.81 -44.73
CA PRO A 741 -7.59 -43.43 -44.19
C PRO A 741 -8.75 -42.44 -44.06
N SER A 742 -9.98 -42.95 -44.09
CA SER A 742 -11.17 -42.19 -43.72
C SER A 742 -11.19 -41.86 -42.21
N PRO A 743 -12.01 -40.89 -41.74
CA PRO A 743 -12.07 -40.54 -40.33
C PRO A 743 -12.45 -41.71 -39.40
N GLU A 744 -13.37 -42.58 -39.82
CA GLU A 744 -13.82 -43.75 -39.05
C GLU A 744 -12.79 -44.89 -39.09
N GLU A 745 -12.10 -45.08 -40.21
CA GLU A 745 -10.97 -46.00 -40.31
C GLU A 745 -9.85 -45.56 -39.37
N LEU A 746 -9.51 -44.26 -39.37
CA LEU A 746 -8.48 -43.66 -38.53
C LEU A 746 -8.76 -43.85 -37.03
N GLU A 747 -10.02 -43.71 -36.61
CA GLU A 747 -10.43 -43.89 -35.21
C GLU A 747 -10.32 -45.36 -34.78
N ASN A 748 -10.80 -46.30 -35.59
CA ASN A 748 -10.61 -47.74 -35.34
C ASN A 748 -9.13 -48.16 -35.35
N PHE A 749 -8.32 -47.55 -36.23
CA PHE A 749 -6.88 -47.77 -36.28
C PHE A 749 -6.20 -47.30 -34.99
N ASN A 750 -6.55 -46.10 -34.52
CA ASN A 750 -6.03 -45.56 -33.27
C ASN A 750 -6.42 -46.44 -32.06
N LEU A 751 -7.68 -46.88 -31.97
CA LEU A 751 -8.13 -47.78 -30.90
C LEU A 751 -7.39 -49.13 -30.90
N LYS A 752 -7.04 -49.67 -32.07
CA LYS A 752 -6.31 -50.95 -32.21
C LYS A 752 -4.85 -50.88 -31.77
N PHE A 753 -4.19 -49.71 -31.90
CA PHE A 753 -2.76 -49.57 -31.64
C PHE A 753 -2.41 -48.85 -30.33
N ILE A 754 -3.39 -48.43 -29.53
CA ILE A 754 -3.18 -47.86 -28.20
C ILE A 754 -3.43 -48.96 -27.16
N ILE A 755 -2.35 -49.47 -26.57
CA ILE A 755 -2.35 -50.61 -25.65
C ILE A 755 -1.84 -50.21 -24.26
N ASP A 756 -2.20 -50.97 -23.23
CA ASP A 756 -1.67 -50.76 -21.88
C ASP A 756 -0.22 -51.28 -21.80
N ALA A 757 0.66 -50.51 -21.16
CA ALA A 757 2.11 -50.75 -21.21
C ALA A 757 2.58 -51.99 -20.42
N GLN A 758 1.69 -52.60 -19.62
CA GLN A 758 1.96 -53.85 -18.90
C GLN A 758 1.70 -55.12 -19.75
N ALA A 759 1.21 -54.98 -21.00
CA ALA A 759 0.89 -56.11 -21.88
C ALA A 759 2.09 -56.72 -22.64
N LEU A 760 3.32 -56.48 -22.18
CA LEU A 760 4.54 -57.14 -22.69
C LEU A 760 5.34 -57.66 -21.48
N GLY A 761 5.18 -58.95 -21.21
CA GLY A 761 5.88 -59.64 -20.13
C GLY A 761 7.37 -59.87 -20.42
N ASP A 762 8.13 -59.97 -19.33
CA ASP A 762 9.50 -60.46 -19.16
C ASP A 762 10.57 -60.17 -20.22
N GLY A 763 11.59 -59.42 -19.76
CA GLY A 763 12.96 -59.51 -20.26
C GLY A 763 13.27 -58.75 -21.54
N ASN A 764 13.61 -57.46 -21.41
CA ASN A 764 14.73 -56.84 -22.15
C ASN A 764 15.02 -55.40 -21.68
N ASP A 765 16.27 -55.14 -21.29
CA ASP A 765 16.78 -53.85 -20.76
C ASP A 765 16.81 -52.69 -21.78
N ASP A 766 16.46 -52.94 -23.05
CA ASP A 766 16.55 -51.92 -24.11
C ASP A 766 15.38 -50.89 -24.12
N TYR A 767 14.25 -51.16 -23.45
CA TYR A 767 13.15 -50.20 -23.41
C TYR A 767 13.51 -48.91 -22.64
N LEU A 768 14.42 -48.97 -21.66
CA LEU A 768 14.85 -47.78 -20.91
C LEU A 768 15.74 -46.82 -21.74
N LYS A 769 16.45 -47.30 -22.77
CA LYS A 769 17.19 -46.45 -23.72
C LYS A 769 16.25 -45.62 -24.59
N SER A 770 15.11 -46.18 -25.00
CA SER A 770 14.16 -45.52 -25.91
C SER A 770 13.57 -44.22 -25.35
N PHE A 771 13.54 -44.07 -24.03
CA PHE A 771 13.10 -42.85 -23.34
C PHE A 771 13.99 -41.63 -23.66
N GLN A 772 15.23 -41.84 -24.09
CA GLN A 772 16.16 -40.76 -24.41
C GLN A 772 16.02 -40.25 -25.84
N ASP A 773 15.39 -41.00 -26.77
CA ASP A 773 15.49 -40.68 -28.21
C ASP A 773 14.45 -39.68 -28.76
N CYS A 774 13.32 -39.47 -28.07
CA CYS A 774 12.41 -38.37 -28.44
C CYS A 774 12.99 -36.99 -28.04
N ASP A 775 13.72 -36.94 -26.93
CA ASP A 775 14.52 -35.78 -26.57
C ASP A 775 15.82 -35.70 -27.37
N SER A 776 16.47 -36.81 -27.74
CA SER A 776 17.71 -36.87 -28.53
C SER A 776 17.70 -35.93 -29.74
N GLU A 777 16.64 -35.91 -30.58
CA GLU A 777 16.57 -34.97 -31.71
C GLU A 777 16.35 -33.51 -31.30
N LYS A 778 15.41 -33.22 -30.40
CA LYS A 778 15.14 -31.86 -29.90
C LYS A 778 16.36 -31.29 -29.17
N LEU A 779 17.02 -32.12 -28.37
CA LEU A 779 18.25 -31.86 -27.63
C LEU A 779 19.47 -31.77 -28.57
N LYS A 780 19.58 -32.55 -29.65
CA LYS A 780 20.63 -32.38 -30.68
C LYS A 780 20.44 -31.08 -31.45
N GLN A 781 19.21 -30.72 -31.83
CA GLN A 781 18.92 -29.42 -32.44
C GLN A 781 19.15 -28.26 -31.46
N ALA A 782 18.74 -28.40 -30.20
CA ALA A 782 18.93 -27.38 -29.17
C ALA A 782 20.40 -27.24 -28.76
N LYS A 783 21.18 -28.33 -28.65
CA LYS A 783 22.65 -28.30 -28.47
C LYS A 783 23.34 -27.66 -29.68
N LYS A 784 22.93 -27.96 -30.92
CA LYS A 784 23.43 -27.25 -32.13
C LYS A 784 23.08 -25.75 -32.12
N LYS A 785 21.86 -25.37 -31.72
CA LYS A 785 21.43 -23.97 -31.57
C LYS A 785 22.18 -23.26 -30.44
N SER A 786 22.37 -23.92 -29.30
CA SER A 786 23.11 -23.42 -28.14
C SER A 786 24.60 -23.23 -28.46
N LYS A 787 25.27 -24.20 -29.11
CA LYS A 787 26.66 -24.04 -29.57
C LYS A 787 26.82 -22.88 -30.57
N LYS A 788 25.85 -22.70 -31.49
CA LYS A 788 25.80 -21.52 -32.39
C LYS A 788 25.51 -20.21 -31.63
N LEU A 789 24.68 -20.22 -30.59
CA LEU A 789 24.39 -19.05 -29.75
C LEU A 789 25.60 -18.66 -28.91
N LYS A 790 26.26 -19.61 -28.25
CA LYS A 790 27.52 -19.41 -27.51
C LYS A 790 28.59 -18.79 -28.40
N GLN A 791 28.81 -19.32 -29.60
CA GLN A 791 29.76 -18.71 -30.55
C GLN A 791 29.33 -17.28 -30.96
N LYS A 792 28.04 -17.04 -31.22
CA LYS A 792 27.54 -15.69 -31.55
C LYS A 792 27.69 -14.70 -30.40
N LEU A 793 27.46 -15.11 -29.16
CA LEU A 793 27.59 -14.26 -27.99
C LEU A 793 29.07 -13.93 -27.69
N VAL A 794 29.96 -14.92 -27.79
CA VAL A 794 31.41 -14.71 -27.64
C VAL A 794 31.95 -13.80 -28.75
N ASN A 795 31.63 -14.07 -30.02
CA ASN A 795 32.04 -13.20 -31.13
C ASN A 795 31.53 -11.77 -30.92
N LYS A 796 30.26 -11.61 -30.52
CA LYS A 796 29.65 -10.29 -30.30
C LYS A 796 30.24 -9.52 -29.11
N ALA A 797 30.77 -10.20 -28.09
CA ALA A 797 31.54 -9.57 -27.03
C ALA A 797 32.93 -9.12 -27.53
N VAL A 798 33.62 -9.98 -28.30
CA VAL A 798 34.93 -9.65 -28.89
C VAL A 798 34.83 -8.50 -29.91
N ASP A 799 33.81 -8.49 -30.76
CA ASP A 799 33.56 -7.41 -31.72
C ASP A 799 33.31 -6.06 -31.00
N PHE A 800 32.56 -6.10 -29.90
CA PHE A 800 32.26 -4.94 -29.06
C PHE A 800 33.53 -4.35 -28.43
N GLU A 801 34.43 -5.19 -27.92
CA GLU A 801 35.64 -4.73 -27.25
C GLU A 801 36.75 -4.28 -28.21
N LYS A 802 36.82 -4.82 -29.43
CA LYS A 802 37.62 -4.25 -30.52
C LYS A 802 37.13 -2.85 -30.89
N THR A 803 35.80 -2.69 -30.97
CA THR A 803 35.14 -1.41 -31.23
C THR A 803 35.44 -0.39 -30.11
N PHE A 804 35.58 -0.85 -28.86
CA PHE A 804 35.84 0.03 -27.71
C PHE A 804 37.33 0.36 -27.48
N ASN A 805 38.25 -0.57 -27.79
CA ASN A 805 39.69 -0.27 -27.73
C ASN A 805 40.14 0.72 -28.82
N LEU A 806 39.40 0.82 -29.93
CA LEU A 806 39.57 1.90 -30.91
C LEU A 806 39.26 3.30 -30.32
N GLU A 807 38.47 3.42 -29.25
CA GLU A 807 38.21 4.72 -28.59
C GLU A 807 39.43 5.25 -27.80
N LYS A 808 40.43 4.42 -27.49
CA LYS A 808 41.60 4.83 -26.69
C LYS A 808 42.69 5.57 -27.47
N ASP A 809 42.83 5.28 -28.76
CA ASP A 809 43.98 5.77 -29.56
C ASP A 809 43.62 6.88 -30.58
N VAL A 810 42.33 7.20 -30.80
CA VAL A 810 41.93 8.28 -31.74
C VAL A 810 40.72 9.08 -31.23
N GLN A 811 40.85 10.41 -31.16
CA GLN A 811 39.72 11.32 -31.00
C GLN A 811 39.04 11.55 -32.36
N ASN A 812 37.87 10.96 -32.61
CA ASN A 812 37.05 11.26 -33.80
C ASN A 812 35.55 10.99 -33.59
N SER A 813 34.70 11.76 -34.27
CA SER A 813 33.24 11.82 -34.04
C SER A 813 32.44 10.59 -34.51
N GLU A 814 32.98 9.76 -35.41
CA GLU A 814 32.32 8.51 -35.81
C GLU A 814 32.24 7.50 -34.64
N ILE A 815 33.19 7.58 -33.70
CA ILE A 815 33.28 6.71 -32.53
C ILE A 815 32.11 6.97 -31.55
N GLU A 816 31.72 8.23 -31.33
CA GLU A 816 30.60 8.58 -30.43
C GLU A 816 29.26 7.92 -30.84
N ASN A 817 28.98 7.82 -32.14
CA ASN A 817 27.76 7.17 -32.63
C ASN A 817 27.76 5.67 -32.35
N ILE A 818 28.92 5.01 -32.51
CA ILE A 818 29.08 3.58 -32.22
C ILE A 818 29.00 3.32 -30.70
N SER A 819 29.56 4.23 -29.88
CA SER A 819 29.43 4.24 -28.41
C SER A 819 27.96 4.33 -27.96
N LYS A 820 27.14 5.15 -28.66
CA LYS A 820 25.72 5.36 -28.34
C LYS A 820 24.84 4.16 -28.63
N GLU A 821 25.02 3.51 -29.80
CA GLU A 821 24.30 2.28 -30.15
C GLU A 821 24.68 1.11 -29.21
N SER A 822 25.96 1.05 -28.83
CA SER A 822 26.53 0.10 -27.87
C SER A 822 25.89 0.22 -26.47
N LYS A 823 25.76 1.45 -25.94
CA LYS A 823 25.10 1.73 -24.65
C LYS A 823 23.62 1.33 -24.64
N GLN A 824 22.89 1.53 -25.75
CA GLN A 824 21.48 1.09 -25.86
C GLN A 824 21.34 -0.44 -25.87
N LYS A 825 22.25 -1.16 -26.53
CA LYS A 825 22.27 -2.64 -26.53
C LYS A 825 22.51 -3.20 -25.12
N LEU A 826 23.41 -2.60 -24.34
CA LEU A 826 23.66 -2.97 -22.94
C LEU A 826 22.44 -2.72 -22.03
N ALA A 827 21.82 -1.54 -22.13
CA ALA A 827 20.60 -1.22 -21.36
C ALA A 827 19.45 -2.22 -21.62
N LYS A 828 19.35 -2.73 -22.85
CA LYS A 828 18.40 -3.80 -23.17
C LYS A 828 18.77 -5.13 -22.50
N ILE A 829 20.04 -5.56 -22.55
CA ILE A 829 20.50 -6.80 -21.90
C ILE A 829 20.22 -6.76 -20.39
N ILE A 830 20.52 -5.64 -19.72
CA ILE A 830 20.22 -5.43 -18.29
C ILE A 830 18.71 -5.59 -18.02
N LYS A 831 17.85 -4.98 -18.85
CA LYS A 831 16.40 -5.08 -18.71
C LYS A 831 15.89 -6.51 -18.91
N ASP A 832 16.38 -7.21 -19.93
CA ASP A 832 15.97 -8.57 -20.26
C ASP A 832 16.42 -9.56 -19.14
N LEU A 833 17.62 -9.36 -18.56
CA LEU A 833 18.09 -10.10 -17.37
C LEU A 833 17.27 -9.80 -16.11
N GLY A 834 16.91 -8.54 -15.89
CA GLY A 834 16.05 -8.13 -14.77
C GLY A 834 14.67 -8.80 -14.81
N ILE A 835 14.12 -9.03 -16.00
CA ILE A 835 12.87 -9.80 -16.20
C ILE A 835 13.07 -11.27 -15.80
N LEU A 836 14.16 -11.90 -16.23
CA LEU A 836 14.47 -13.30 -15.87
C LEU A 836 14.74 -13.47 -14.36
N SER A 837 15.42 -12.52 -13.73
CA SER A 837 15.60 -12.43 -12.27
C SER A 837 14.25 -12.27 -11.54
N SER A 838 13.33 -11.50 -12.10
CA SER A 838 11.98 -11.30 -11.53
C SER A 838 11.09 -12.53 -11.66
N LEU A 839 11.18 -13.26 -12.78
CA LEU A 839 10.51 -14.56 -12.96
C LEU A 839 11.03 -15.60 -11.95
N ALA A 840 12.35 -15.66 -11.75
CA ALA A 840 12.95 -16.55 -10.74
C ALA A 840 12.48 -16.22 -9.31
N LYS A 841 12.34 -14.93 -8.97
CA LYS A 841 11.76 -14.50 -7.67
C LYS A 841 10.28 -14.90 -7.53
N LEU A 842 9.51 -14.84 -8.62
CA LEU A 842 8.07 -15.14 -8.59
C LEU A 842 7.82 -16.64 -8.33
N LEU A 843 8.64 -17.52 -8.92
CA LEU A 843 8.61 -18.96 -8.67
C LEU A 843 9.03 -19.36 -7.24
N ASN A 844 9.80 -18.52 -6.54
CA ASN A 844 10.18 -18.72 -5.14
C ASN A 844 9.07 -18.36 -4.12
N LEU A 845 8.00 -17.67 -4.54
CA LEU A 845 6.92 -17.21 -3.64
C LEU A 845 5.76 -18.21 -3.50
N SER A 846 5.78 -19.32 -4.25
CA SER A 846 4.70 -20.31 -4.34
C SER A 846 4.84 -21.52 -3.41
N SER A 847 5.84 -21.54 -2.53
CA SER A 847 6.15 -22.69 -1.66
C SER A 847 6.26 -22.28 -0.21
N SER A 848 5.19 -22.50 0.55
CA SER A 848 5.17 -22.27 2.00
C SER A 848 5.80 -23.44 2.77
N ASP A 849 6.42 -23.07 3.89
CA ASP A 849 6.70 -23.86 5.08
C ASP A 849 8.02 -24.64 5.20
N ASP A 850 8.67 -25.12 4.13
CA ASP A 850 10.04 -25.70 4.27
C ASP A 850 11.04 -25.31 3.17
N PHE A 851 11.53 -24.07 3.25
CA PHE A 851 12.57 -23.52 2.37
C PHE A 851 13.86 -24.37 2.34
N HIS A 852 14.18 -25.05 3.45
CA HIS A 852 15.34 -25.94 3.55
C HIS A 852 15.20 -27.21 2.71
N GLU A 853 14.00 -27.77 2.57
CA GLU A 853 13.78 -28.98 1.76
C GLU A 853 13.76 -28.68 0.26
N ILE A 854 13.23 -27.51 -0.10
CA ILE A 854 13.09 -27.08 -1.50
C ILE A 854 14.45 -26.79 -2.12
N ALA A 855 15.30 -25.98 -1.47
CA ALA A 855 16.58 -25.56 -2.02
C ALA A 855 17.53 -26.73 -2.32
N TYR A 856 17.46 -27.82 -1.54
CA TYR A 856 18.30 -29.01 -1.69
C TYR A 856 17.60 -30.19 -2.40
N GLY A 857 16.41 -29.97 -2.99
CA GLY A 857 15.79 -30.87 -3.95
C GLY A 857 14.88 -31.98 -3.38
N VAL A 858 14.41 -31.86 -2.14
CA VAL A 858 13.60 -32.89 -1.47
C VAL A 858 12.12 -32.87 -1.92
N ASN A 859 11.60 -31.71 -2.36
CA ASN A 859 10.14 -31.55 -2.60
C ASN A 859 9.75 -30.61 -3.77
N LEU A 860 10.50 -30.65 -4.90
CA LEU A 860 10.16 -29.86 -6.09
C LEU A 860 8.91 -30.42 -6.82
N LYS A 861 7.74 -29.84 -6.53
CA LYS A 861 6.50 -30.08 -7.29
C LYS A 861 6.68 -29.78 -8.78
N HIS A 862 6.01 -30.56 -9.61
CA HIS A 862 6.15 -30.63 -11.07
C HIS A 862 6.22 -29.25 -11.76
N ASP A 863 7.31 -28.95 -12.49
CA ASP A 863 7.44 -27.73 -13.31
C ASP A 863 6.50 -27.78 -14.53
N GLY A 864 5.27 -27.28 -14.35
CA GLY A 864 4.28 -27.15 -15.42
C GLY A 864 4.66 -26.13 -16.51
N THR A 865 5.67 -25.28 -16.28
CA THR A 865 6.10 -24.23 -17.23
C THR A 865 7.28 -24.65 -18.11
N GLN A 866 7.99 -25.73 -17.74
CA GLN A 866 9.21 -26.19 -18.40
C GLN A 866 10.35 -25.14 -18.41
N PHE A 867 10.31 -24.18 -17.49
CA PHE A 867 11.29 -23.11 -17.37
C PHE A 867 12.67 -23.65 -16.97
N MET A 868 12.73 -24.57 -16.00
CA MET A 868 13.99 -25.14 -15.53
C MET A 868 14.64 -26.06 -16.58
N LEU A 869 13.82 -26.83 -17.32
CA LEU A 869 14.28 -27.59 -18.48
C LEU A 869 14.84 -26.68 -19.57
N THR A 870 14.18 -25.55 -19.84
CA THR A 870 14.63 -24.56 -20.84
C THR A 870 15.97 -23.93 -20.45
N LEU A 871 16.16 -23.57 -19.18
CA LEU A 871 17.44 -23.05 -18.67
C LEU A 871 18.57 -24.10 -18.75
N LYS A 872 18.27 -25.37 -18.45
CA LYS A 872 19.22 -26.50 -18.61
C LYS A 872 19.67 -26.67 -20.06
N VAL A 873 18.72 -26.71 -21.00
CA VAL A 873 18.98 -26.94 -22.43
C VAL A 873 19.70 -25.74 -23.08
N THR A 874 19.47 -24.52 -22.59
CA THR A 874 20.11 -23.29 -23.10
C THR A 874 21.40 -22.90 -22.40
N GLN A 875 21.87 -23.68 -21.41
CA GLN A 875 23.02 -23.34 -20.55
C GLN A 875 22.88 -21.93 -19.95
N LEU A 876 21.79 -21.71 -19.20
CA LEU A 876 21.43 -20.41 -18.62
C LEU A 876 21.40 -19.27 -19.67
N CYS A 877 20.79 -19.55 -20.82
CA CYS A 877 20.74 -18.64 -21.99
C CYS A 877 22.13 -18.20 -22.52
N GLY A 878 23.22 -18.90 -22.19
CA GLY A 878 24.59 -18.55 -22.58
C GLY A 878 25.20 -17.37 -21.79
N THR A 879 24.55 -16.93 -20.71
CA THR A 879 24.94 -15.74 -19.92
C THR A 879 26.31 -15.85 -19.28
N VAL A 880 26.73 -17.04 -18.82
CA VAL A 880 28.08 -17.29 -18.26
C VAL A 880 29.17 -16.96 -19.29
N SER A 881 29.02 -17.45 -20.53
CA SER A 881 30.00 -17.22 -21.60
C SER A 881 29.95 -15.78 -22.14
N LEU A 882 28.82 -15.10 -22.02
CA LEU A 882 28.71 -13.67 -22.29
C LEU A 882 29.48 -12.84 -21.25
N LEU A 883 29.31 -13.15 -19.95
CA LEU A 883 30.04 -12.47 -18.87
C LEU A 883 31.55 -12.74 -18.93
N TYR A 884 31.95 -13.98 -19.24
CA TYR A 884 33.35 -14.31 -19.51
C TYR A 884 33.91 -13.49 -20.67
N GLY A 885 33.14 -13.35 -21.75
CA GLY A 885 33.51 -12.52 -22.91
C GLY A 885 33.63 -11.03 -22.59
N PHE A 886 32.87 -10.49 -21.64
CA PHE A 886 32.94 -9.08 -21.24
C PHE A 886 34.05 -8.74 -20.24
N LEU A 887 34.56 -9.72 -19.49
CA LEU A 887 35.58 -9.48 -18.44
C LEU A 887 36.96 -10.01 -18.83
N LEU A 888 37.02 -11.05 -19.67
CA LEU A 888 38.21 -11.89 -19.87
C LEU A 888 38.42 -12.26 -21.36
N HIS A 889 38.06 -11.37 -22.28
CA HIS A 889 38.16 -11.59 -23.73
C HIS A 889 39.59 -11.95 -24.20
N SER A 890 40.61 -11.35 -23.58
CA SER A 890 42.04 -11.58 -23.85
C SER A 890 42.62 -12.79 -23.09
N GLY A 891 41.78 -13.56 -22.39
CA GLY A 891 42.20 -14.57 -21.43
C GLY A 891 42.26 -14.05 -20.00
N ALA A 892 42.61 -14.93 -19.05
CA ALA A 892 42.82 -14.54 -17.66
C ALA A 892 44.15 -13.77 -17.53
N PRO A 893 44.15 -12.53 -17.00
CA PRO A 893 45.38 -11.75 -16.86
C PRO A 893 46.31 -12.38 -15.81
N VAL A 894 47.61 -12.40 -16.11
CA VAL A 894 48.65 -12.87 -15.18
C VAL A 894 48.79 -11.86 -14.03
N ARG A 895 48.64 -12.34 -12.79
CA ARG A 895 48.66 -11.53 -11.56
C ARG A 895 50.07 -11.30 -11.02
N GLU A 896 50.90 -10.63 -11.81
CA GLU A 896 52.02 -9.87 -11.25
C GLU A 896 51.46 -8.63 -10.51
N GLU A 897 52.22 -8.02 -9.59
CA GLU A 897 51.85 -6.99 -8.58
C GLU A 897 51.26 -5.64 -9.10
N LYS A 898 50.41 -5.68 -10.13
CA LYS A 898 49.82 -4.55 -10.83
C LYS A 898 48.35 -4.46 -10.44
N VAL A 899 47.89 -3.25 -10.13
CA VAL A 899 46.47 -2.98 -9.82
C VAL A 899 45.61 -3.33 -11.05
N PRO A 900 44.46 -4.02 -10.89
CA PRO A 900 43.57 -4.32 -12.00
C PRO A 900 43.13 -3.04 -12.75
N ALA A 901 43.23 -3.07 -14.08
CA ALA A 901 42.79 -1.97 -14.94
C ALA A 901 41.29 -1.68 -14.73
N ILE A 902 40.94 -0.40 -14.69
CA ILE A 902 39.56 0.06 -14.42
C ILE A 902 38.59 -0.49 -15.47
N VAL A 903 37.58 -1.22 -15.02
CA VAL A 903 36.50 -1.78 -15.84
C VAL A 903 35.37 -0.75 -15.91
N PRO A 904 34.80 -0.46 -17.10
CA PRO A 904 33.70 0.51 -17.22
C PRO A 904 32.47 0.15 -16.39
N ASP A 905 31.83 1.16 -15.78
CA ASP A 905 30.67 0.98 -14.89
C ASP A 905 29.53 0.19 -15.53
N HIS A 906 29.28 0.34 -16.84
CA HIS A 906 28.23 -0.43 -17.51
C HIS A 906 28.52 -1.94 -17.53
N THR A 907 29.79 -2.33 -17.55
CA THR A 907 30.22 -3.74 -17.55
C THR A 907 30.10 -4.32 -16.14
N LEU A 908 30.44 -3.52 -15.12
CA LEU A 908 30.21 -3.87 -13.72
C LEU A 908 28.71 -4.01 -13.40
N ASN A 909 27.86 -3.14 -13.96
CA ASN A 909 26.39 -3.25 -13.82
C ASN A 909 25.81 -4.50 -14.52
N VAL A 910 26.30 -4.84 -15.72
CA VAL A 910 25.92 -6.12 -16.37
C VAL A 910 26.40 -7.31 -15.55
N ALA A 911 27.62 -7.28 -15.02
CA ALA A 911 28.15 -8.34 -14.15
C ALA A 911 27.26 -8.51 -12.90
N LEU A 912 26.92 -7.40 -12.21
CA LEU A 912 26.08 -7.42 -11.02
C LEU A 912 24.72 -8.08 -11.27
N GLU A 913 24.02 -7.73 -12.36
CA GLU A 913 22.72 -8.31 -12.67
C GLU A 913 22.80 -9.77 -13.14
N ILE A 914 23.87 -10.19 -13.83
CA ILE A 914 24.11 -11.61 -14.16
C ILE A 914 24.40 -12.44 -12.89
N ILE A 915 25.26 -11.95 -11.99
CA ILE A 915 25.59 -12.64 -10.73
C ILE A 915 24.34 -12.73 -9.82
N ARG A 916 23.56 -11.65 -9.72
CA ARG A 916 22.25 -11.66 -9.03
C ARG A 916 21.29 -12.67 -9.64
N PHE A 917 21.19 -12.73 -10.97
CA PHE A 917 20.35 -13.72 -11.65
C PHE A 917 20.74 -15.16 -11.29
N PHE A 918 22.04 -15.49 -11.27
CA PHE A 918 22.50 -16.81 -10.82
C PHE A 918 22.17 -17.07 -9.35
N ASN A 919 22.37 -16.10 -8.46
CA ASN A 919 22.01 -16.22 -7.05
C ASN A 919 20.51 -16.50 -6.85
N TYR A 920 19.61 -15.90 -7.64
CA TYR A 920 18.17 -16.20 -7.55
C TYR A 920 17.78 -17.55 -8.16
N LEU A 921 18.47 -18.04 -9.19
CA LEU A 921 18.26 -19.39 -9.73
C LEU A 921 18.71 -20.49 -8.75
N MET A 922 19.82 -20.27 -8.03
CA MET A 922 20.31 -21.21 -7.01
C MET A 922 19.32 -21.43 -5.85
N LEU A 923 18.41 -20.48 -5.59
CA LEU A 923 17.35 -20.64 -4.58
C LEU A 923 16.18 -21.51 -5.06
N LEU A 924 16.03 -21.73 -6.38
CA LEU A 924 14.97 -22.57 -6.95
C LEU A 924 15.35 -24.05 -7.01
N ASP A 925 16.57 -24.34 -7.47
CA ASP A 925 17.11 -25.70 -7.58
C ASP A 925 18.64 -25.62 -7.59
N ILE A 926 19.25 -25.75 -6.41
CA ILE A 926 20.71 -25.59 -6.27
C ILE A 926 21.45 -26.68 -7.05
N ASN A 927 20.92 -27.90 -7.05
CA ASN A 927 21.55 -29.08 -7.65
C ASN A 927 21.61 -28.96 -9.18
N LEU A 928 20.50 -28.54 -9.82
CA LEU A 928 20.47 -28.32 -11.26
C LEU A 928 21.42 -27.20 -11.70
N ILE A 929 21.42 -26.08 -10.99
CA ILE A 929 22.22 -24.91 -11.40
C ILE A 929 23.71 -25.15 -11.11
N GLN A 930 24.07 -25.79 -9.99
CA GLN A 930 25.43 -26.30 -9.73
C GLN A 930 25.89 -27.26 -10.84
N SER A 931 25.04 -28.21 -11.26
CA SER A 931 25.35 -29.15 -12.35
C SER A 931 25.59 -28.44 -13.69
N ILE A 932 24.83 -27.38 -14.00
CA ILE A 932 25.03 -26.59 -15.23
C ILE A 932 26.33 -25.77 -15.15
N LEU A 933 26.59 -25.07 -14.03
CA LEU A 933 27.79 -24.25 -13.87
C LEU A 933 29.08 -25.09 -13.75
N GLY A 934 29.00 -26.27 -13.13
CA GLY A 934 30.09 -27.23 -13.00
C GLY A 934 30.39 -28.01 -14.28
N SER A 935 29.50 -27.94 -15.29
CA SER A 935 29.68 -28.68 -16.54
C SER A 935 30.94 -28.28 -17.32
N GLU A 936 31.47 -29.25 -18.07
CA GLU A 936 32.72 -29.14 -18.82
C GLU A 936 32.73 -27.90 -19.75
N GLY A 937 33.72 -27.02 -19.54
CA GLY A 937 33.87 -25.77 -20.29
C GLY A 937 32.99 -24.59 -19.83
N LEU A 938 32.18 -24.75 -18.78
CA LEU A 938 31.59 -23.63 -18.01
C LEU A 938 32.25 -23.47 -16.64
N SER A 939 32.66 -24.56 -15.99
CA SER A 939 33.36 -24.57 -14.70
C SER A 939 34.63 -23.68 -14.72
N LEU A 940 35.46 -23.82 -15.74
CA LEU A 940 36.64 -22.95 -15.93
C LEU A 940 36.27 -21.48 -16.11
N GLN A 941 35.17 -21.19 -16.82
CA GLN A 941 34.70 -19.82 -17.04
C GLN A 941 34.22 -19.18 -15.73
N ILE A 942 33.40 -19.89 -14.95
CA ILE A 942 32.89 -19.36 -13.68
C ILE A 942 34.01 -19.18 -12.64
N ARG A 943 34.99 -20.11 -12.57
CA ARG A 943 36.17 -19.96 -11.72
C ARG A 943 36.96 -18.69 -12.07
N HIS A 944 37.26 -18.48 -13.35
CA HIS A 944 37.99 -17.27 -13.78
C HIS A 944 37.20 -15.99 -13.52
N ILE A 945 35.89 -15.96 -13.77
CA ILE A 945 35.01 -14.81 -13.48
C ILE A 945 35.04 -14.48 -11.98
N CYS A 946 34.78 -15.45 -11.11
CA CYS A 946 34.80 -15.24 -9.66
C CYS A 946 36.16 -14.75 -9.17
N SER A 947 37.24 -15.40 -9.63
CA SER A 947 38.61 -15.05 -9.25
C SER A 947 39.03 -13.65 -9.72
N TYR A 948 38.60 -13.23 -10.92
CA TYR A 948 38.85 -11.89 -11.44
C TYR A 948 38.01 -10.83 -10.71
N LEU A 949 36.72 -11.07 -10.46
CA LEU A 949 35.85 -10.12 -9.78
C LEU A 949 36.24 -9.90 -8.30
N ILE A 950 36.70 -10.94 -7.59
CA ILE A 950 37.27 -10.77 -6.25
C ILE A 950 38.51 -9.86 -6.31
N TRP A 951 39.44 -10.15 -7.22
CA TRP A 951 40.66 -9.35 -7.39
C TRP A 951 40.37 -7.90 -7.78
N TYR A 952 39.41 -7.66 -8.67
CA TYR A 952 38.99 -6.32 -9.07
C TYR A 952 38.38 -5.55 -7.89
N CYS A 953 37.37 -6.12 -7.23
CA CYS A 953 36.64 -5.43 -6.17
C CYS A 953 37.44 -5.29 -4.86
N SER A 954 38.45 -6.14 -4.60
CA SER A 954 39.33 -5.98 -3.44
C SER A 954 40.28 -4.77 -3.57
N HIS A 955 40.64 -4.38 -4.80
CA HIS A 955 41.43 -3.18 -5.07
C HIS A 955 40.55 -1.94 -5.30
N HIS A 956 39.37 -2.10 -5.91
CA HIS A 956 38.44 -1.02 -6.24
C HIS A 956 37.21 -1.03 -5.31
N LEU A 957 37.42 -0.61 -4.05
CA LEU A 957 36.47 -0.71 -2.93
C LEU A 957 35.09 -0.06 -3.13
N ASN A 958 34.91 0.79 -4.16
CA ASN A 958 33.63 1.42 -4.50
C ASN A 958 32.54 0.42 -4.96
N ASN A 959 32.88 -0.86 -5.16
CA ASN A 959 31.98 -1.90 -5.70
C ASN A 959 31.63 -3.01 -4.69
N SER A 960 31.42 -2.66 -3.42
CA SER A 960 31.10 -3.60 -2.33
C SER A 960 29.89 -4.51 -2.63
N ASP A 961 28.84 -3.99 -3.25
CA ASP A 961 27.63 -4.76 -3.62
C ASP A 961 27.93 -5.91 -4.60
N LEU A 962 28.82 -5.69 -5.58
CA LEU A 962 29.22 -6.72 -6.54
C LEU A 962 30.06 -7.80 -5.86
N LEU A 963 30.99 -7.39 -4.98
CA LEU A 963 31.80 -8.33 -4.20
C LEU A 963 30.94 -9.23 -3.31
N ASN A 964 29.95 -8.64 -2.61
CA ASN A 964 29.00 -9.37 -1.79
C ASN A 964 28.22 -10.43 -2.59
N GLU A 965 27.68 -10.09 -3.76
CA GLU A 965 26.93 -11.04 -4.60
C GLU A 965 27.84 -12.14 -5.20
N VAL A 966 29.11 -11.84 -5.49
CA VAL A 966 30.09 -12.84 -5.94
C VAL A 966 30.45 -13.82 -4.82
N ILE A 967 30.66 -13.34 -3.59
CA ILE A 967 30.90 -14.17 -2.40
C ILE A 967 29.68 -15.09 -2.15
N LEU A 968 28.44 -14.58 -2.32
CA LEU A 968 27.22 -15.37 -2.23
C LEU A 968 27.19 -16.49 -3.28
N LEU A 969 27.49 -16.16 -4.54
CA LEU A 969 27.48 -17.11 -5.65
C LEU A 969 28.48 -18.25 -5.46
N ILE A 970 29.70 -17.94 -5.00
CA ILE A 970 30.74 -18.96 -4.76
C ILE A 970 30.26 -19.98 -3.73
N GLY A 971 29.68 -19.54 -2.60
CA GLY A 971 29.17 -20.46 -1.59
C GLY A 971 28.01 -21.33 -2.11
N ASN A 972 27.07 -20.72 -2.83
CA ASN A 972 25.94 -21.46 -3.41
C ASN A 972 26.38 -22.44 -4.51
N PHE A 973 27.49 -22.16 -5.21
CA PHE A 973 28.06 -23.03 -6.24
C PHE A 973 28.76 -24.28 -5.69
N VAL A 974 29.31 -24.23 -4.47
CA VAL A 974 30.11 -25.32 -3.89
C VAL A 974 29.49 -26.03 -2.69
N VAL A 975 28.40 -25.51 -2.12
CA VAL A 975 27.76 -26.12 -0.94
C VAL A 975 27.36 -27.57 -1.22
N LEU A 976 27.90 -28.46 -0.38
CA LEU A 976 27.74 -29.93 -0.45
C LEU A 976 28.13 -30.56 -1.81
N ASN A 977 29.03 -29.92 -2.56
CA ASN A 977 29.46 -30.38 -3.87
C ASN A 977 31.00 -30.40 -3.98
N ASN A 978 31.60 -31.56 -3.66
CA ASN A 978 33.06 -31.72 -3.57
C ASN A 978 33.79 -31.44 -4.90
N ASP A 979 33.17 -31.75 -6.05
CA ASP A 979 33.76 -31.48 -7.37
C ASP A 979 33.88 -29.96 -7.60
N ASN A 980 32.82 -29.21 -7.30
CA ASN A 980 32.82 -27.75 -7.39
C ASN A 980 33.71 -27.09 -6.32
N GLN A 981 33.84 -27.66 -5.12
CA GLN A 981 34.81 -27.21 -4.10
C GLN A 981 36.25 -27.37 -4.60
N THR A 982 36.58 -28.53 -5.16
CA THR A 982 37.92 -28.87 -5.69
C THR A 982 38.31 -27.99 -6.88
N LEU A 983 37.32 -27.48 -7.61
CA LEU A 983 37.53 -26.48 -8.64
C LEU A 983 38.16 -25.19 -8.08
N LEU A 984 37.78 -24.72 -6.88
CA LEU A 984 38.20 -23.42 -6.35
C LEU A 984 39.69 -23.32 -6.00
N GLN A 985 40.32 -24.45 -5.66
CA GLN A 985 41.77 -24.55 -5.43
C GLN A 985 42.59 -24.68 -6.72
N SER A 986 41.96 -24.90 -7.88
CA SER A 986 42.66 -25.10 -9.15
C SER A 986 43.05 -23.79 -9.85
N GLY A 987 44.22 -23.78 -10.49
CA GLY A 987 44.71 -22.69 -11.35
C GLY A 987 45.80 -21.82 -10.72
N GLN A 988 45.97 -20.61 -11.26
CA GLN A 988 47.00 -19.66 -10.82
C GLN A 988 46.74 -19.18 -9.38
N ARG A 989 47.81 -19.08 -8.59
CA ARG A 989 47.77 -18.46 -7.25
C ARG A 989 47.72 -16.92 -7.36
N PRO A 990 47.06 -16.22 -6.42
CA PRO A 990 46.22 -16.76 -5.35
C PRO A 990 44.94 -17.41 -5.91
N THR A 991 44.62 -18.61 -5.40
CA THR A 991 43.41 -19.36 -5.78
C THR A 991 42.14 -18.66 -5.26
N VAL A 992 40.95 -19.08 -5.69
CA VAL A 992 39.70 -18.44 -5.22
C VAL A 992 39.56 -18.53 -3.69
N VAL A 993 39.99 -19.65 -3.09
CA VAL A 993 39.99 -19.82 -1.63
C VAL A 993 40.99 -18.86 -0.97
N GLN A 994 42.21 -18.75 -1.47
CA GLN A 994 43.20 -17.78 -0.94
C GLN A 994 42.69 -16.35 -1.05
N GLN A 995 42.10 -15.98 -2.20
CA GLN A 995 41.54 -14.64 -2.42
C GLN A 995 40.39 -14.28 -1.48
N LEU A 996 39.58 -15.26 -1.06
CA LEU A 996 38.54 -15.07 -0.05
C LEU A 996 39.13 -14.88 1.35
N CYS A 997 40.28 -15.50 1.64
CA CYS A 997 41.01 -15.30 2.90
C CYS A 997 41.77 -13.97 2.93
N SER A 998 42.22 -13.47 1.77
CA SER A 998 42.94 -12.19 1.62
C SER A 998 42.00 -10.99 1.33
N LEU A 999 40.74 -11.05 1.75
CA LEU A 999 39.79 -9.93 1.61
C LEU A 999 40.09 -8.79 2.61
N PRO A 1000 39.57 -7.56 2.40
CA PRO A 1000 39.71 -6.47 3.37
C PRO A 1000 39.25 -6.86 4.78
N PHE A 1001 39.95 -6.36 5.80
CA PHE A 1001 39.75 -6.71 7.22
C PHE A 1001 38.31 -6.51 7.73
N ASP A 1002 37.53 -5.62 7.11
CA ASP A 1002 36.12 -5.40 7.43
C ASP A 1002 35.29 -6.69 7.29
N TYR A 1003 35.60 -7.57 6.33
CA TYR A 1003 34.92 -8.87 6.15
C TYR A 1003 35.23 -9.88 7.28
N PHE A 1004 36.30 -9.65 8.05
CA PHE A 1004 36.71 -10.46 9.19
C PHE A 1004 36.39 -9.80 10.54
N SER A 1005 35.90 -8.57 10.55
CA SER A 1005 35.63 -7.79 11.76
C SER A 1005 34.15 -7.38 11.91
N ASP A 1006 33.53 -6.75 10.91
CA ASP A 1006 32.11 -6.35 10.94
C ASP A 1006 31.19 -7.59 10.93
N ASN A 1007 30.28 -7.67 11.91
CA ASN A 1007 29.28 -8.73 12.02
C ASN A 1007 28.42 -8.88 10.76
N ARG A 1008 28.13 -7.78 10.04
CA ARG A 1008 27.32 -7.79 8.82
C ARG A 1008 28.04 -8.43 7.65
N LEU A 1009 29.34 -8.17 7.50
CA LEU A 1009 30.15 -8.74 6.41
C LEU A 1009 30.61 -10.17 6.74
N LYS A 1010 30.79 -10.51 8.03
CA LYS A 1010 30.96 -11.90 8.48
C LYS A 1010 29.81 -12.80 8.02
N GLN A 1011 28.55 -12.34 8.14
CA GLN A 1011 27.38 -13.09 7.66
C GLN A 1011 27.41 -13.31 6.13
N ILE A 1012 28.23 -12.57 5.37
CA ILE A 1012 28.41 -12.77 3.92
C ILE A 1012 29.59 -13.72 3.64
N LEU A 1013 30.75 -13.47 4.27
CA LEU A 1013 31.98 -14.23 4.01
C LEU A 1013 32.03 -15.60 4.74
N PHE A 1014 31.69 -15.66 6.03
CA PHE A 1014 31.96 -16.84 6.84
C PHE A 1014 31.13 -18.06 6.41
N PRO A 1015 29.82 -17.95 6.07
CA PRO A 1015 29.09 -19.06 5.47
C PRO A 1015 29.73 -19.56 4.16
N THR A 1016 30.32 -18.67 3.35
CA THR A 1016 31.05 -19.05 2.12
C THR A 1016 32.30 -19.87 2.44
N LEU A 1017 33.13 -19.40 3.37
CA LEU A 1017 34.35 -20.12 3.79
C LEU A 1017 34.03 -21.49 4.39
N ILE A 1018 32.97 -21.57 5.21
CA ILE A 1018 32.44 -22.83 5.76
C ILE A 1018 32.12 -23.82 4.65
N VAL A 1019 31.31 -23.44 3.66
CA VAL A 1019 30.90 -24.38 2.59
C VAL A 1019 32.00 -24.66 1.55
N CYS A 1020 33.03 -23.82 1.44
CA CYS A 1020 34.21 -24.10 0.61
C CYS A 1020 35.12 -25.17 1.24
N CYS A 1021 35.23 -25.20 2.57
CA CYS A 1021 36.22 -26.02 3.28
C CYS A 1021 35.63 -27.23 4.02
N PHE A 1022 34.33 -27.24 4.31
CA PHE A 1022 33.70 -28.37 5.02
C PHE A 1022 33.79 -29.66 4.20
N ASN A 1023 34.34 -30.71 4.82
CA ASN A 1023 34.67 -32.00 4.20
C ASN A 1023 35.62 -31.92 2.99
N ASN A 1024 36.48 -30.90 2.92
CA ASN A 1024 37.50 -30.74 1.88
C ASN A 1024 38.84 -30.33 2.52
N ASP A 1025 39.67 -31.33 2.83
CA ASP A 1025 40.90 -31.13 3.59
C ASP A 1025 41.95 -30.27 2.85
N ASP A 1026 41.96 -30.28 1.51
CA ASP A 1026 42.87 -29.44 0.73
C ASP A 1026 42.49 -27.96 0.80
N ASN A 1027 41.21 -27.62 0.57
CA ASN A 1027 40.69 -26.26 0.77
C ASN A 1027 40.88 -25.80 2.22
N LEU A 1028 40.70 -26.69 3.18
CA LEU A 1028 40.95 -26.42 4.60
C LEU A 1028 42.44 -26.15 4.88
N ASN A 1029 43.36 -26.86 4.23
CA ASN A 1029 44.80 -26.64 4.37
C ASN A 1029 45.23 -25.30 3.77
N ILE A 1030 44.59 -24.84 2.70
CA ILE A 1030 44.74 -23.47 2.18
C ILE A 1030 44.22 -22.45 3.22
N LEU A 1031 43.01 -22.65 3.75
CA LEU A 1031 42.43 -21.76 4.77
C LEU A 1031 43.36 -21.57 5.99
N LYS A 1032 43.95 -22.67 6.49
CA LYS A 1032 44.87 -22.68 7.65
C LYS A 1032 46.14 -21.85 7.44
N GLN A 1033 46.60 -21.68 6.19
CA GLN A 1033 47.80 -20.88 5.88
C GLN A 1033 47.53 -19.39 5.98
N GLU A 1034 46.27 -18.97 5.83
CA GLU A 1034 45.86 -17.56 5.77
C GLU A 1034 45.11 -17.11 7.04
N MET A 1035 44.33 -17.99 7.70
CA MET A 1035 43.55 -17.64 8.90
C MET A 1035 43.24 -18.83 9.84
N SER A 1036 42.88 -18.53 11.09
CA SER A 1036 42.52 -19.56 12.08
C SER A 1036 41.12 -20.15 11.84
N THR A 1037 41.07 -21.47 11.70
CA THR A 1037 39.86 -22.33 11.70
C THR A 1037 38.93 -22.08 12.90
N THR A 1038 39.49 -21.65 14.04
CA THR A 1038 38.73 -21.36 15.26
C THR A 1038 37.74 -20.20 15.09
N MET A 1039 37.95 -19.30 14.12
CA MET A 1039 37.02 -18.22 13.81
C MET A 1039 35.72 -18.75 13.20
N LEU A 1040 35.81 -19.77 12.32
CA LEU A 1040 34.64 -20.38 11.69
C LEU A 1040 33.85 -21.22 12.69
N SER A 1041 34.51 -22.00 13.56
CA SER A 1041 33.80 -22.77 14.58
C SER A 1041 33.08 -21.88 15.61
N LYS A 1042 33.71 -20.77 16.05
CA LYS A 1042 33.05 -19.78 16.92
C LYS A 1042 31.84 -19.10 16.26
N PHE A 1043 31.90 -18.84 14.95
CA PHE A 1043 30.76 -18.30 14.20
C PHE A 1043 29.60 -19.30 14.11
N ILE A 1044 29.88 -20.57 13.83
CA ILE A 1044 28.84 -21.63 13.84
C ILE A 1044 28.23 -21.77 15.25
N ASP A 1045 29.05 -21.71 16.31
CA ASP A 1045 28.57 -21.72 17.70
C ASP A 1045 27.62 -20.54 18.00
N GLN A 1046 27.97 -19.34 17.53
CA GLN A 1046 27.12 -18.15 17.68
C GLN A 1046 25.78 -18.30 16.94
N GLU A 1047 25.79 -18.81 15.71
CA GLU A 1047 24.56 -19.05 14.92
C GLU A 1047 23.68 -20.15 15.52
N ILE A 1048 24.26 -21.19 16.13
CA ILE A 1048 23.51 -22.22 16.87
C ILE A 1048 22.78 -21.58 18.05
N MET A 1049 23.46 -20.76 18.87
CA MET A 1049 22.84 -20.07 20.01
C MET A 1049 21.74 -19.08 19.56
N ASN A 1050 22.00 -18.30 18.51
CA ASN A 1050 21.00 -17.39 17.94
C ASN A 1050 19.73 -18.14 17.47
N SER A 1051 19.89 -19.29 16.80
CA SER A 1051 18.75 -20.09 16.33
C SER A 1051 17.96 -20.77 17.46
N GLN A 1052 18.52 -20.90 18.66
CA GLN A 1052 17.81 -21.40 19.85
C GLN A 1052 17.02 -20.30 20.56
N LEU A 1053 17.56 -19.08 20.59
CA LEU A 1053 16.87 -17.89 21.12
C LEU A 1053 15.67 -17.50 20.24
N ASP A 1054 15.82 -17.52 18.92
CA ASP A 1054 14.71 -17.26 17.97
C ASP A 1054 13.54 -18.25 18.16
N GLN A 1055 13.78 -19.49 18.61
CA GLN A 1055 12.68 -20.44 18.89
C GLN A 1055 11.82 -20.05 20.10
N LEU A 1056 12.28 -19.16 20.98
CA LEU A 1056 11.54 -18.71 22.16
C LEU A 1056 10.73 -17.41 21.93
N GLU A 1057 11.02 -16.65 20.86
CA GLU A 1057 10.31 -15.40 20.52
C GLU A 1057 9.45 -15.48 19.23
N ASN A 1058 9.41 -16.64 18.56
CA ASN A 1058 8.80 -16.77 17.23
C ASN A 1058 7.27 -16.90 17.24
N ASP A 1059 6.59 -15.74 17.25
CA ASP A 1059 5.21 -15.63 16.75
C ASP A 1059 4.89 -14.26 16.10
N ARG A 1060 5.92 -13.44 15.78
CA ARG A 1060 5.73 -12.04 15.32
C ARG A 1060 6.61 -11.53 14.18
N ARG A 1061 7.46 -12.35 13.55
CA ARG A 1061 8.39 -11.88 12.49
C ARG A 1061 8.53 -12.82 11.28
N GLN A 1062 7.56 -12.73 10.37
CA GLN A 1062 7.76 -13.06 8.96
C GLN A 1062 7.52 -11.83 8.10
N ASN A 1063 8.54 -11.48 7.28
CA ASN A 1063 8.46 -10.97 5.90
C ASN A 1063 9.67 -10.10 5.53
N ASN A 1064 10.80 -10.74 5.22
CA ASN A 1064 11.72 -10.23 4.19
C ASN A 1064 12.69 -11.32 3.70
N ILE A 1065 12.36 -12.01 2.60
CA ILE A 1065 13.23 -13.05 1.99
C ILE A 1065 14.58 -12.45 1.56
N ILE A 1066 14.57 -11.19 1.10
CA ILE A 1066 15.77 -10.49 0.62
C ILE A 1066 16.77 -10.23 1.76
N ALA A 1067 16.29 -9.99 2.98
CA ALA A 1067 17.16 -9.84 4.15
C ALA A 1067 17.74 -11.17 4.65
N LYS A 1068 17.01 -12.29 4.46
CA LYS A 1068 17.43 -13.62 4.93
C LYS A 1068 18.44 -14.32 4.00
N LYS A 1069 18.58 -13.94 2.73
CA LYS A 1069 19.46 -14.66 1.76
C LYS A 1069 20.93 -14.81 2.17
N TRP A 1070 21.40 -13.95 3.07
CA TRP A 1070 22.78 -13.96 3.56
C TRP A 1070 22.98 -14.92 4.76
N SER A 1071 21.92 -15.27 5.48
CA SER A 1071 22.03 -16.01 6.73
C SER A 1071 22.50 -17.45 6.54
N LEU A 1072 23.22 -17.98 7.52
CA LEU A 1072 23.75 -19.35 7.49
C LEU A 1072 22.68 -20.42 7.19
N PRO A 1073 21.42 -20.35 7.71
CA PRO A 1073 20.38 -21.33 7.37
C PRO A 1073 20.10 -21.44 5.88
N ILE A 1074 19.96 -20.32 5.17
CA ILE A 1074 19.66 -20.36 3.74
C ILE A 1074 20.85 -20.91 2.92
N ARG A 1075 22.07 -20.78 3.44
CA ARG A 1075 23.31 -21.10 2.73
C ARG A 1075 23.95 -22.44 3.09
N PHE A 1076 23.56 -23.06 4.21
CA PHE A 1076 24.10 -24.35 4.66
C PHE A 1076 23.09 -25.11 5.54
N PRO A 1077 22.77 -26.40 5.28
CA PRO A 1077 21.71 -27.10 5.98
C PRO A 1077 21.92 -27.21 7.50
N LYS A 1078 20.91 -26.84 8.30
CA LYS A 1078 20.98 -26.84 9.77
C LYS A 1078 21.46 -28.16 10.37
N HIS A 1079 21.03 -29.30 9.80
CA HIS A 1079 21.43 -30.63 10.27
C HIS A 1079 22.95 -30.89 10.15
N LYS A 1080 23.68 -30.15 9.29
CA LYS A 1080 25.14 -30.25 9.14
C LYS A 1080 25.94 -29.28 10.01
N TRP A 1081 25.31 -28.39 10.76
CA TRP A 1081 26.03 -27.38 11.55
C TRP A 1081 26.89 -27.99 12.67
N ILE A 1082 26.41 -29.02 13.35
CA ILE A 1082 27.15 -29.71 14.43
C ILE A 1082 28.35 -30.49 13.84
N GLU A 1083 28.16 -31.15 12.70
CA GLU A 1083 29.24 -31.80 11.95
C GLU A 1083 30.31 -30.78 11.53
N ALA A 1084 29.91 -29.65 10.93
CA ALA A 1084 30.82 -28.60 10.49
C ALA A 1084 31.59 -27.95 11.64
N LYS A 1085 30.91 -27.60 12.75
CA LYS A 1085 31.55 -27.12 13.97
C LYS A 1085 32.64 -28.09 14.42
N THR A 1086 32.29 -29.38 14.52
CA THR A 1086 33.21 -30.43 14.99
C THR A 1086 34.39 -30.58 14.02
N TYR A 1087 34.14 -30.54 12.71
CA TYR A 1087 35.17 -30.59 11.67
C TYR A 1087 36.19 -29.45 11.82
N PHE A 1088 35.76 -28.20 11.92
CA PHE A 1088 36.68 -27.06 12.12
C PHE A 1088 37.34 -27.03 13.51
N GLN A 1089 36.73 -27.62 14.55
CA GLN A 1089 37.33 -27.72 15.89
C GLN A 1089 38.40 -28.81 16.03
N ARG A 1090 38.44 -29.82 15.13
CA ARG A 1090 39.47 -30.87 15.14
C ARG A 1090 40.87 -30.36 14.75
N PHE A 1091 40.94 -29.20 14.11
CA PHE A 1091 42.18 -28.60 13.61
C PHE A 1091 42.42 -27.23 14.27
N LYS A 1092 42.56 -27.23 15.59
CA LYS A 1092 42.92 -26.05 16.40
C LYS A 1092 44.36 -25.61 16.19
#